data_AF-A0A8S0ZZL8-F1
#
_entry.id   AF-A0A8S0ZZL8-F1
#
_cell.length_a   1.000
_cell.length_b   1.000
_cell.length_c   1.000
_cell.angle_alpha   90.00
_cell.angle_beta   90.00
_cell.angle_gamma   90.00
#
_symmetry.space_group_name_H-M   'P 1'
#
loop_
_entity.id
_entity.type
_entity.pdbx_description
1 polymer ?
#
loop_
_entity_poly.entity_id
_entity_poly.type
_entity_poly.pdbx_seq_one_letter_code
_entity_poly.pdbx_strand_id
1 'polypeptide(L)'
;MAVQNIAVKLCGVLQTQSEQVVTAREWRLLGQEQHGSQILSWVSDNKDSKEVLNIGIYTNKNKTLIILHTFEEKLNIIQASVNATHTLMVYIVKKLPSDNSEIKDPLYCPYLICLLPESNRTPEVVEEPSTKQIMIQYVYGKSTKYSPGIRNDRFLLFKHLDCIKIYRTPMFLNECDDGTDKWGFDGIYTEPEKIVKVFSWAQWDCVNQVLYYIHYRQSSQSFAEGEEVKSPSEMTPTLSAFQFHADLPHETVLNIPLSLPHVSSSGEGAACGAYEDDPIPLRVHDCSLDLQIVCDQRGILCICHHYLYKPLDDSTTSLVLEDSADLKDSGVNFAYSITLLQHGCVVHTVVPDLPWSLAKSLRPSYTLYDESHLLVNIPMLYTQLIDISLHHEPCCHIIIPMEACDSGPSLAPLLGWGTNAMVDLNTLDVVTMVVADKDLTSTFKTNTAIENKLAILHYLIQHEGNMDLAETLISWMCLNQRDGFGSFQRVMQEYLIGTTYAVTRRSLPASALSLMKMLPFTQHLKFADVKVRDTCVSVSQEKLWNSSVVVLAPRQRVCQFAEDVWTRLWAALNEPRAARLQPGAVLDKLRVSLHCYQPEALSRCSTPLSPGAAPPPLSAPQRRSSIGSAQDLLPFFELDVCTASKQEHIIAANLREVSVHLIRECSGGGGGAARGVESGVHAVATRWAAAQLDSSRALCRALTRPLAATPQHNQQRGFSFIDEMDPTHAFIVFKVLEQYYLAADSIAFPLPQGFSSFFTYLGYRTLPFNSFIQYVHRNVFELQIDVMKAIIVCKDDDNKRRVDNKLRLIQLVGEGRARRALAAWGGRRAALVLRARDHAHALLSGGHAHPHEHERHRPVGDSGLAALPSGERLSPLDTFLDLLTAKASLNELDFNLIIEATLASVQQDANA
;
A
#
# COMPACT_ATOMS: atom_id res chain seq x y z
N MET A 1 8.81 -22.19 0.39
CA MET A 1 7.70 -22.50 -0.52
C MET A 1 7.41 -23.98 -0.39
N ALA A 2 6.21 -24.40 -0.03
CA ALA A 2 5.86 -25.82 -0.06
C ALA A 2 5.55 -26.18 -1.51
N VAL A 3 6.50 -26.82 -2.19
CA VAL A 3 6.33 -27.24 -3.59
C VAL A 3 5.54 -28.53 -3.58
N GLN A 4 4.33 -28.51 -4.14
CA GLN A 4 3.54 -29.71 -4.38
C GLN A 4 3.56 -30.01 -5.88
N ASN A 5 4.15 -31.14 -6.27
CA ASN A 5 4.11 -31.57 -7.65
C ASN A 5 2.77 -32.28 -7.95
N ILE A 6 2.04 -31.83 -8.98
CA ILE A 6 0.74 -32.40 -9.35
C ILE A 6 0.90 -33.86 -9.73
N ALA A 7 1.88 -34.20 -10.57
CA ALA A 7 2.11 -35.56 -11.05
C ALA A 7 2.37 -36.54 -9.89
N VAL A 8 3.25 -36.18 -8.94
CA VAL A 8 3.54 -37.01 -7.75
C VAL A 8 2.28 -37.26 -6.92
N LYS A 9 1.48 -36.22 -6.70
CA LYS A 9 0.23 -36.34 -5.93
C LYS A 9 -0.78 -37.25 -6.63
N LEU A 10 -0.93 -37.12 -7.95
CA LEU A 10 -1.87 -37.91 -8.73
C LEU A 10 -1.45 -39.37 -8.87
N CYS A 11 -0.15 -39.67 -8.95
CA CYS A 11 0.35 -41.04 -8.85
C CYS A 11 -0.07 -41.69 -7.52
N GLY A 12 -0.01 -40.96 -6.41
CA GLY A 12 -0.52 -41.43 -5.12
C GLY A 12 -2.03 -41.71 -5.13
N VAL A 13 -2.83 -40.85 -5.76
CA VAL A 13 -4.28 -41.05 -5.90
C VAL A 13 -4.59 -42.29 -6.74
N LEU A 14 -3.92 -42.48 -7.88
CA LEU A 14 -4.08 -43.67 -8.73
C LEU A 14 -3.74 -44.95 -7.97
N GLN A 15 -2.66 -44.94 -7.19
CA GLN A 15 -2.23 -46.08 -6.39
C GLN A 15 -3.23 -46.43 -5.27
N THR A 16 -3.98 -45.45 -4.75
CA THR A 16 -5.06 -45.71 -3.78
C THR A 16 -6.37 -46.20 -4.42
N GLN A 17 -6.60 -45.87 -5.70
CA GLN A 17 -7.81 -46.28 -6.43
C GLN A 17 -7.68 -47.67 -7.07
N SER A 18 -6.46 -48.17 -7.26
CA SER A 18 -6.17 -49.46 -7.88
C SER A 18 -5.41 -50.39 -6.92
N GLU A 19 -5.78 -51.67 -6.89
CA GLU A 19 -5.04 -52.70 -6.13
C GLU A 19 -3.71 -53.10 -6.82
N GLN A 20 -3.49 -52.66 -8.07
CA GLN A 20 -2.30 -52.97 -8.86
C GLN A 20 -1.27 -51.84 -8.78
N VAL A 21 0.00 -52.17 -9.07
CA VAL A 21 1.06 -51.16 -9.23
C VAL A 21 0.76 -50.35 -10.49
N VAL A 22 0.48 -49.05 -10.35
CA VAL A 22 0.19 -48.17 -11.49
C VAL A 22 1.47 -47.47 -11.94
N THR A 23 1.95 -47.77 -13.15
CA THR A 23 3.01 -46.99 -13.80
C THR A 23 2.37 -45.78 -14.49
N ALA A 24 2.60 -44.57 -13.97
CA ALA A 24 2.12 -43.33 -14.59
C ALA A 24 3.29 -42.37 -14.84
N ARG A 25 3.53 -42.02 -16.11
CA ARG A 25 4.65 -41.19 -16.59
C ARG A 25 4.17 -40.17 -17.62
N GLU A 26 5.03 -39.19 -17.91
CA GLU A 26 4.75 -38.13 -18.90
C GLU A 26 3.44 -37.39 -18.66
N TRP A 27 3.25 -36.91 -17.42
CA TRP A 27 2.08 -36.11 -17.09
C TRP A 27 2.07 -34.79 -17.85
N ARG A 28 0.91 -34.42 -18.38
CA ARG A 28 0.67 -33.11 -19.00
C ARG A 28 -0.65 -32.54 -18.52
N LEU A 29 -0.67 -31.24 -18.29
CA LEU A 29 -1.88 -30.48 -18.00
C LEU A 29 -2.49 -30.05 -19.34
N LEU A 30 -3.76 -30.38 -19.59
CA LEU A 30 -4.43 -30.17 -20.87
C LEU A 30 -5.52 -29.09 -20.84
N GLY A 31 -5.97 -28.68 -19.66
CA GLY A 31 -7.01 -27.66 -19.54
C GLY A 31 -7.52 -27.48 -18.11
N GLN A 32 -8.28 -26.41 -17.91
CA GLN A 32 -8.93 -26.09 -16.64
C GLN A 32 -10.38 -25.67 -16.86
N GLU A 33 -11.28 -26.28 -16.10
CA GLU A 33 -12.72 -26.05 -16.18
C GLU A 33 -13.22 -25.00 -15.17
N GLN A 34 -14.43 -24.48 -15.37
CA GLN A 34 -15.00 -23.38 -14.57
C GLN A 34 -14.91 -23.59 -13.04
N HIS A 35 -15.06 -24.83 -12.57
CA HIS A 35 -15.02 -25.14 -11.13
C HIS A 35 -13.59 -25.31 -10.56
N GLY A 36 -12.57 -25.11 -11.39
CA GLY A 36 -11.17 -25.32 -11.06
C GLY A 36 -10.75 -26.79 -11.11
N SER A 37 -11.48 -27.64 -11.84
CA SER A 37 -11.03 -29.01 -12.14
C SER A 37 -9.96 -28.96 -13.24
N GLN A 38 -8.91 -29.80 -13.10
CA GLN A 38 -7.81 -29.90 -14.05
C GLN A 38 -8.02 -31.12 -14.94
N ILE A 39 -7.84 -30.97 -16.26
CA ILE A 39 -7.77 -32.09 -17.19
C ILE A 39 -6.31 -32.41 -17.42
N LEU A 40 -5.94 -33.66 -17.22
CA LEU A 40 -4.55 -34.12 -17.35
C LEU A 40 -4.49 -35.36 -18.26
N SER A 41 -3.36 -35.51 -18.92
CA SER A 41 -2.99 -36.77 -19.57
C SER A 41 -1.74 -37.37 -18.95
N TRP A 42 -1.63 -38.69 -19.04
CA TRP A 42 -0.45 -39.45 -18.64
C TRP A 42 -0.38 -40.76 -19.40
N VAL A 43 0.83 -41.28 -19.56
CA VAL A 43 1.08 -42.59 -20.16
C VAL A 43 1.14 -43.63 -19.04
N SER A 44 0.46 -44.76 -19.23
CA SER A 44 0.55 -45.92 -18.36
C SER A 44 0.68 -47.21 -19.16
N ASP A 45 1.07 -48.30 -18.51
CA ASP A 45 1.07 -49.62 -19.15
C ASP A 45 -0.26 -50.32 -18.88
N ASN A 46 -0.90 -50.86 -19.93
CA ASN A 46 -2.11 -51.66 -19.79
C ASN A 46 -1.76 -53.09 -19.29
N LYS A 47 -2.78 -53.93 -19.02
CA LYS A 47 -2.62 -55.32 -18.53
C LYS A 47 -1.71 -56.20 -19.40
N ASP A 48 -1.61 -55.88 -20.69
CA ASP A 48 -0.73 -56.56 -21.66
C ASP A 48 0.66 -55.90 -21.81
N SER A 49 1.05 -55.02 -20.89
CA SER A 49 2.30 -54.23 -20.92
C SER A 49 2.49 -53.36 -22.17
N LYS A 50 1.39 -52.96 -22.83
CA LYS A 50 1.41 -51.95 -23.89
C LYS A 50 1.22 -50.56 -23.31
N GLU A 51 2.01 -49.60 -23.80
CA GLU A 51 1.87 -48.18 -23.44
C GLU A 51 0.54 -47.63 -23.97
N VAL A 52 -0.27 -47.06 -23.08
CA VAL A 52 -1.54 -46.40 -23.41
C VAL A 52 -1.55 -44.97 -22.89
N LEU A 53 -2.27 -44.09 -23.57
CA LEU A 53 -2.44 -42.69 -23.15
C LEU A 53 -3.79 -42.51 -22.45
N ASN A 54 -3.77 -42.09 -21.20
CA ASN A 54 -4.98 -41.80 -20.44
C ASN A 54 -5.25 -40.30 -20.43
N ILE A 55 -6.53 -39.93 -20.45
CA ILE A 55 -7.00 -38.60 -20.07
C ILE A 55 -7.92 -38.74 -18.87
N GLY A 56 -7.72 -37.90 -17.87
CA GLY A 56 -8.57 -37.84 -16.70
C GLY A 56 -8.83 -36.42 -16.23
N ILE A 57 -9.87 -36.27 -15.43
CA ILE A 57 -10.22 -35.04 -14.74
C ILE A 57 -9.93 -35.18 -13.25
N TYR A 58 -9.18 -34.22 -12.71
CA TYR A 58 -8.87 -34.12 -11.30
C TYR A 58 -9.62 -32.95 -10.67
N THR A 59 -10.29 -33.21 -9.56
CA THR A 59 -10.93 -32.18 -8.74
C THR A 59 -10.24 -32.12 -7.38
N ASN A 60 -9.43 -31.09 -7.18
CA ASN A 60 -8.62 -30.95 -5.96
C ASN A 60 -9.46 -30.85 -4.67
N LYS A 61 -10.66 -30.25 -4.73
CA LYS A 61 -11.59 -30.13 -3.58
C LYS A 61 -11.96 -31.49 -2.98
N ASN A 62 -12.26 -32.46 -3.84
CA ASN A 62 -12.69 -33.80 -3.44
C ASN A 62 -11.54 -34.81 -3.45
N LYS A 63 -10.35 -34.40 -3.94
CA LYS A 63 -9.18 -35.25 -4.18
C LYS A 63 -9.49 -36.47 -5.06
N THR A 64 -10.40 -36.28 -6.02
CA THR A 64 -10.85 -37.33 -6.93
C THR A 64 -10.22 -37.15 -8.31
N LEU A 65 -9.55 -38.19 -8.79
CA LEU A 65 -9.16 -38.34 -10.19
C LEU A 65 -10.12 -39.34 -10.84
N ILE A 66 -10.70 -38.96 -11.98
CA ILE A 66 -11.59 -39.81 -12.78
C ILE A 66 -10.98 -39.96 -14.17
N ILE A 67 -10.75 -41.20 -14.59
CA ILE A 67 -10.28 -41.50 -15.95
C ILE A 67 -11.47 -41.33 -16.90
N LEU A 68 -11.34 -40.44 -17.87
CA LEU A 68 -12.37 -40.15 -18.87
C LEU A 68 -12.25 -41.11 -20.05
N HIS A 69 -11.05 -41.25 -20.60
CA HIS A 69 -10.79 -42.11 -21.76
C HIS A 69 -9.33 -42.60 -21.77
N THR A 70 -9.11 -43.78 -22.37
CA THR A 70 -7.79 -44.39 -22.56
C THR A 70 -7.62 -44.71 -24.05
N PHE A 71 -6.64 -44.07 -24.69
CA PHE A 71 -6.26 -44.32 -26.08
C PHE A 71 -5.23 -45.45 -26.15
N GLU A 72 -5.40 -46.34 -27.12
CA GLU A 72 -4.45 -47.44 -27.38
C GLU A 72 -3.12 -46.94 -27.98
N GLU A 73 -3.12 -45.75 -28.59
CA GLU A 73 -1.95 -45.12 -29.21
C GLU A 73 -1.52 -43.87 -28.43
N LYS A 74 -0.22 -43.59 -28.46
CA LYS A 74 0.37 -42.38 -27.87
C LYS A 74 0.12 -41.18 -28.78
N LEU A 75 -0.97 -40.46 -28.51
CA LEU A 75 -1.33 -39.22 -29.22
C LEU A 75 -0.67 -37.99 -28.58
N ASN A 76 -0.22 -37.03 -29.40
CA ASN A 76 0.27 -35.75 -28.92
C ASN A 76 -0.88 -34.76 -28.68
N ILE A 77 -1.59 -34.97 -27.57
CA ILE A 77 -2.73 -34.13 -27.18
C ILE A 77 -2.20 -32.89 -26.45
N ILE A 78 -2.54 -31.71 -26.95
CA ILE A 78 -2.06 -30.42 -26.41
C ILE A 78 -3.09 -29.73 -25.52
N GLN A 79 -4.37 -29.97 -25.77
CA GLN A 79 -5.46 -29.31 -25.06
C GLN A 79 -6.71 -30.19 -25.07
N ALA A 80 -7.49 -30.15 -23.99
CA ALA A 80 -8.77 -30.82 -23.88
C ALA A 80 -9.73 -30.07 -22.94
N SER A 81 -11.04 -30.22 -23.19
CA SER A 81 -12.11 -29.70 -22.35
C SER A 81 -13.29 -30.67 -22.29
N VAL A 82 -14.04 -30.64 -21.18
CA VAL A 82 -15.24 -31.45 -20.97
C VAL A 82 -16.48 -30.60 -20.69
N ASN A 83 -17.65 -31.13 -21.02
CA ASN A 83 -18.91 -30.49 -20.66
C ASN A 83 -19.20 -30.59 -19.16
N ALA A 84 -20.19 -29.83 -18.66
CA ALA A 84 -20.53 -29.76 -17.24
C ALA A 84 -20.92 -31.10 -16.59
N THR A 85 -21.29 -32.09 -17.40
CA THR A 85 -21.73 -33.41 -16.92
C THR A 85 -20.69 -34.51 -17.16
N HIS A 86 -19.52 -34.15 -17.71
CA HIS A 86 -18.42 -35.05 -18.07
C HIS A 86 -18.84 -36.20 -18.98
N THR A 87 -19.86 -35.99 -19.82
CA THR A 87 -20.38 -36.98 -20.78
C THR A 87 -19.78 -36.81 -22.18
N LEU A 88 -19.27 -35.62 -22.49
CA LEU A 88 -18.61 -35.31 -23.75
C LEU A 88 -17.25 -34.68 -23.46
N MET A 89 -16.26 -35.09 -24.24
CA MET A 89 -14.91 -34.52 -24.20
C MET A 89 -14.51 -34.09 -25.59
N VAL A 90 -13.93 -32.90 -25.67
CA VAL A 90 -13.29 -32.40 -26.87
C VAL A 90 -11.80 -32.27 -26.61
N TYR A 91 -10.97 -32.62 -27.58
CA TYR A 91 -9.52 -32.57 -27.45
C TYR A 91 -8.83 -32.28 -28.78
N ILE A 92 -7.57 -31.86 -28.70
CA ILE A 92 -6.79 -31.43 -29.85
C ILE A 92 -5.51 -32.23 -29.95
N VAL A 93 -5.32 -32.88 -31.10
CA VAL A 93 -4.11 -33.62 -31.43
C VAL A 93 -3.24 -32.75 -32.32
N LYS A 94 -2.01 -32.47 -31.90
CA LYS A 94 -0.99 -31.81 -32.72
C LYS A 94 -0.13 -32.86 -33.42
N LYS A 95 -0.43 -33.09 -34.70
CA LYS A 95 0.35 -34.01 -35.55
C LYS A 95 1.63 -33.31 -35.99
N LEU A 96 2.77 -33.84 -35.53
CA LEU A 96 4.08 -33.37 -35.94
C LEU A 96 4.45 -33.96 -37.31
N PRO A 97 5.19 -33.22 -38.15
CA PRO A 97 5.71 -33.76 -39.40
C PRO A 97 6.65 -34.93 -39.12
N SER A 98 6.51 -36.01 -39.88
CA SER A 98 7.39 -37.17 -39.84
C SER A 98 8.20 -37.26 -41.15
N ASP A 99 9.43 -37.78 -41.09
CA ASP A 99 10.33 -37.88 -42.26
C ASP A 99 9.72 -38.65 -43.46
N ASN A 100 8.66 -39.43 -43.24
CA ASN A 100 7.95 -40.24 -44.24
C ASN A 100 6.56 -39.71 -44.63
N SER A 101 6.11 -38.56 -44.12
CA SER A 101 4.76 -38.00 -44.39
C SER A 101 4.80 -36.82 -45.38
N GLU A 102 3.79 -36.68 -46.24
CA GLU A 102 3.61 -35.54 -47.15
C GLU A 102 3.41 -34.18 -46.43
N ILE A 103 3.22 -34.20 -45.12
CA ILE A 103 2.95 -33.05 -44.26
C ILE A 103 4.27 -32.40 -43.83
N LYS A 104 4.52 -31.16 -44.27
CA LYS A 104 5.74 -30.39 -43.93
C LYS A 104 5.63 -29.59 -42.63
N ASP A 105 4.42 -29.19 -42.26
CA ASP A 105 4.14 -28.32 -41.11
C ASP A 105 3.26 -29.02 -40.08
N PRO A 106 3.36 -28.72 -38.77
CA PRO A 106 2.51 -29.32 -37.76
C PRO A 106 1.02 -29.00 -37.99
N LEU A 107 0.16 -30.00 -37.82
CA LEU A 107 -1.30 -29.86 -37.99
C LEU A 107 -2.03 -30.01 -36.66
N TYR A 108 -2.94 -29.07 -36.39
CA TYR A 108 -3.87 -29.11 -35.26
C TYR A 108 -5.17 -29.77 -35.70
N CYS A 109 -5.54 -30.87 -35.05
CA CYS A 109 -6.73 -31.67 -35.37
C CYS A 109 -7.68 -31.72 -34.16
N PRO A 110 -8.85 -31.06 -34.23
CA PRO A 110 -9.85 -31.10 -33.15
C PRO A 110 -10.78 -32.30 -33.30
N TYR A 111 -10.99 -33.01 -32.18
CA TYR A 111 -11.85 -34.19 -32.10
C TYR A 111 -12.84 -34.07 -30.94
N LEU A 112 -14.00 -34.70 -31.10
CA LEU A 112 -15.00 -34.89 -30.05
C LEU A 112 -15.17 -36.39 -29.79
N ILE A 113 -15.30 -36.77 -28.52
CA ILE A 113 -15.58 -38.14 -28.13
C ILE A 113 -16.72 -38.16 -27.09
N CYS A 114 -17.65 -39.09 -27.31
CA CYS A 114 -18.75 -39.34 -26.39
C CYS A 114 -18.30 -40.33 -25.31
N LEU A 115 -18.39 -39.92 -24.05
CA LEU A 115 -17.92 -40.68 -22.88
C LEU A 115 -19.00 -41.54 -22.22
N LEU A 116 -20.23 -41.51 -22.74
CA LEU A 116 -21.35 -42.31 -22.24
C LEU A 116 -21.03 -43.81 -22.27
N PRO A 117 -21.46 -44.62 -21.28
CA PRO A 117 -21.08 -46.02 -21.17
C PRO A 117 -21.45 -46.90 -22.37
N GLU A 118 -22.57 -46.60 -23.02
CA GLU A 118 -23.14 -47.39 -24.13
C GLU A 118 -22.73 -46.87 -25.52
N SER A 119 -21.88 -45.85 -25.58
CA SER A 119 -21.41 -45.25 -26.84
C SER A 119 -20.18 -45.97 -27.38
N ASN A 120 -20.04 -46.07 -28.71
CA ASN A 120 -18.89 -46.68 -29.38
C ASN A 120 -17.56 -45.91 -29.20
N ARG A 121 -17.52 -44.81 -28.42
CA ARG A 121 -16.32 -44.02 -28.08
C ARG A 121 -15.40 -43.73 -29.29
N THR A 122 -15.99 -43.59 -30.48
CA THR A 122 -15.27 -43.25 -31.70
C THR A 122 -15.08 -41.73 -31.78
N PRO A 123 -13.85 -41.22 -32.01
CA PRO A 123 -13.62 -39.80 -32.21
C PRO A 123 -14.31 -39.26 -33.47
N GLU A 124 -15.10 -38.21 -33.32
CA GLU A 124 -15.71 -37.43 -34.40
C GLU A 124 -14.85 -36.20 -34.71
N VAL A 125 -14.58 -35.93 -35.99
CA VAL A 125 -13.81 -34.76 -36.42
C VAL A 125 -14.69 -33.51 -36.32
N VAL A 126 -14.25 -32.51 -35.56
CA VAL A 126 -15.04 -31.28 -35.32
C VAL A 126 -14.87 -30.24 -36.43
N GLU A 127 -13.66 -30.10 -36.95
CA GLU A 127 -13.26 -29.10 -37.94
C GLU A 127 -12.06 -29.65 -38.74
N GLU A 128 -11.86 -29.15 -39.95
CA GLU A 128 -10.74 -29.54 -40.80
C GLU A 128 -9.37 -29.23 -40.14
N PRO A 129 -8.37 -30.14 -40.27
CA PRO A 129 -7.02 -29.90 -39.79
C PRO A 129 -6.42 -28.60 -40.34
N SER A 130 -5.68 -27.88 -39.50
CA SER A 130 -5.04 -26.62 -39.89
C SER A 130 -3.61 -26.51 -39.38
N THR A 131 -2.76 -25.78 -40.11
CA THR A 131 -1.42 -25.37 -39.65
C THR A 131 -1.49 -24.21 -38.66
N LYS A 132 -2.61 -23.46 -38.64
CA LYS A 132 -2.88 -22.43 -37.64
C LYS A 132 -3.35 -23.09 -36.34
N GLN A 133 -2.93 -22.57 -35.19
CA GLN A 133 -3.31 -23.14 -33.90
C GLN A 133 -4.84 -23.17 -33.75
N ILE A 134 -5.33 -24.35 -33.38
CA ILE A 134 -6.71 -24.58 -32.98
C ILE A 134 -6.71 -24.86 -31.49
N MET A 135 -7.59 -24.21 -30.74
CA MET A 135 -7.88 -24.47 -29.32
C MET A 135 -9.39 -24.56 -29.11
N ILE A 136 -9.86 -25.22 -28.05
CA ILE A 136 -11.30 -25.41 -27.79
C ILE A 136 -11.62 -25.34 -26.29
N GLN A 137 -12.85 -24.95 -25.95
CA GLN A 137 -13.27 -24.84 -24.55
C GLN A 137 -14.78 -24.93 -24.39
N TYR A 138 -15.26 -25.74 -23.45
CA TYR A 138 -16.68 -25.79 -23.10
C TYR A 138 -17.13 -24.53 -22.33
N VAL A 139 -18.34 -24.09 -22.64
CA VAL A 139 -19.07 -23.00 -21.99
C VAL A 139 -20.10 -23.60 -21.05
N TYR A 140 -20.05 -23.23 -19.77
CA TYR A 140 -20.85 -23.88 -18.72
C TYR A 140 -22.17 -23.13 -18.50
N GLY A 141 -23.29 -23.77 -18.81
CA GLY A 141 -24.62 -23.23 -18.50
C GLY A 141 -25.11 -23.65 -17.11
N LYS A 142 -25.93 -22.81 -16.45
CA LYS A 142 -26.69 -23.17 -15.23
C LYS A 142 -28.09 -23.74 -15.53
N SER A 143 -28.40 -24.07 -16.79
CA SER A 143 -29.78 -24.36 -17.18
C SER A 143 -30.22 -25.80 -16.93
N THR A 144 -31.20 -25.95 -16.04
CA THR A 144 -32.08 -27.12 -15.94
C THR A 144 -33.54 -26.73 -16.19
N LYS A 145 -33.81 -25.50 -16.63
CA LYS A 145 -35.11 -24.85 -16.40
C LYS A 145 -36.12 -24.95 -17.55
N TYR A 146 -35.71 -25.20 -18.78
CA TYR A 146 -36.61 -25.01 -19.94
C TYR A 146 -37.00 -26.27 -20.71
N SER A 147 -36.29 -27.39 -20.56
CA SER A 147 -36.63 -28.65 -21.24
C SER A 147 -36.17 -29.88 -20.43
N PRO A 148 -37.03 -30.50 -19.61
CA PRO A 148 -36.72 -31.80 -19.01
C PRO A 148 -36.40 -32.79 -20.14
N GLY A 149 -35.20 -33.37 -20.13
CA GLY A 149 -34.79 -34.38 -21.11
C GLY A 149 -34.00 -33.89 -22.34
N ILE A 150 -33.71 -32.59 -22.47
CA ILE A 150 -32.79 -32.09 -23.52
C ILE A 150 -31.71 -31.20 -22.90
N ARG A 151 -30.45 -31.48 -23.20
CA ARG A 151 -29.31 -30.63 -22.87
C ARG A 151 -28.66 -30.17 -24.17
N ASN A 152 -28.30 -28.90 -24.24
CA ASN A 152 -27.61 -28.36 -25.41
C ASN A 152 -26.33 -27.68 -24.94
N ASP A 153 -25.29 -28.49 -24.77
CA ASP A 153 -24.00 -28.00 -24.33
C ASP A 153 -23.32 -27.25 -25.49
N ARG A 154 -22.50 -26.27 -25.14
CA ARG A 154 -21.83 -25.39 -26.10
C ARG A 154 -20.34 -25.39 -25.84
N PHE A 155 -19.54 -25.40 -26.89
CA PHE A 155 -18.11 -25.15 -26.79
C PHE A 155 -17.64 -24.17 -27.85
N LEU A 156 -16.58 -23.45 -27.52
CA LEU A 156 -15.90 -22.52 -28.40
C LEU A 156 -14.77 -23.25 -29.12
N LEU A 157 -14.62 -22.97 -30.41
CA LEU A 157 -13.46 -23.35 -31.19
C LEU A 157 -12.76 -22.08 -31.68
N PHE A 158 -11.50 -21.97 -31.34
CA PHE A 158 -10.61 -20.88 -31.70
C PHE A 158 -9.69 -21.36 -32.82
N LYS A 159 -9.64 -20.65 -33.95
CA LYS A 159 -8.68 -20.90 -35.03
C LYS A 159 -7.94 -19.60 -35.33
N HIS A 160 -6.67 -19.53 -34.95
CA HIS A 160 -5.85 -18.31 -35.03
C HIS A 160 -5.89 -17.67 -36.44
N LEU A 161 -6.00 -16.34 -36.53
CA LEU A 161 -6.08 -15.58 -37.80
C LEU A 161 -7.14 -16.10 -38.79
N ASP A 162 -8.17 -16.77 -38.28
CA ASP A 162 -9.31 -17.25 -39.06
C ASP A 162 -10.59 -16.95 -38.30
N CYS A 163 -11.05 -17.74 -37.34
CA CYS A 163 -12.33 -17.47 -36.70
C CYS A 163 -12.51 -18.06 -35.31
N ILE A 164 -13.52 -17.57 -34.61
CA ILE A 164 -14.06 -18.19 -33.40
C ILE A 164 -15.49 -18.64 -33.69
N LYS A 165 -15.75 -19.93 -33.47
CA LYS A 165 -17.04 -20.59 -33.71
C LYS A 165 -17.61 -21.13 -32.40
N ILE A 166 -18.94 -21.12 -32.28
CA ILE A 166 -19.69 -21.82 -31.23
C ILE A 166 -20.30 -23.07 -31.83
N TYR A 167 -19.93 -24.22 -31.29
CA TYR A 167 -20.56 -25.50 -31.60
C TYR A 167 -21.60 -25.86 -30.54
N ARG A 168 -22.61 -26.60 -30.96
CA ARG A 168 -23.71 -27.10 -30.12
C ARG A 168 -23.71 -28.61 -30.15
N THR A 169 -23.74 -29.21 -28.97
CA THR A 169 -23.75 -30.66 -28.77
C THR A 169 -25.05 -31.03 -28.04
N PRO A 170 -26.12 -31.34 -28.78
CA PRO A 170 -27.38 -31.76 -28.18
C PRO A 170 -27.24 -33.15 -27.55
N MET A 171 -27.77 -33.29 -26.34
CA MET A 171 -28.01 -34.56 -25.69
C MET A 171 -29.49 -34.72 -25.37
N PHE A 172 -30.00 -35.91 -25.58
CA PHE A 172 -31.41 -36.25 -25.38
C PHE A 172 -31.53 -37.34 -24.33
N LEU A 173 -32.54 -37.27 -23.48
CA LEU A 173 -32.90 -38.33 -22.57
C LEU A 173 -33.86 -39.27 -23.30
N ASN A 174 -33.38 -40.48 -23.60
CA ASN A 174 -34.15 -41.50 -24.28
C ASN A 174 -34.75 -42.45 -23.25
N GLU A 175 -36.05 -42.70 -23.36
CA GLU A 175 -36.71 -43.81 -22.66
C GLU A 175 -36.33 -45.11 -23.37
N CYS A 176 -35.64 -46.00 -22.66
CA CYS A 176 -35.26 -47.31 -23.16
C CYS A 176 -36.42 -48.32 -23.00
N ASP A 177 -36.43 -49.37 -23.83
CA ASP A 177 -37.45 -50.43 -23.79
C ASP A 177 -37.54 -51.15 -22.43
N ASP A 178 -36.50 -51.05 -21.60
CA ASP A 178 -36.43 -51.57 -20.22
C ASP A 178 -37.08 -50.64 -19.17
N GLY A 179 -37.64 -49.50 -19.60
CA GLY A 179 -38.24 -48.48 -18.74
C GLY A 179 -37.22 -47.60 -18.02
N THR A 180 -35.93 -47.66 -18.39
CA THR A 180 -34.89 -46.77 -17.85
C THR A 180 -34.63 -45.57 -18.75
N ASP A 181 -34.30 -44.44 -18.14
CA ASP A 181 -33.93 -43.23 -18.87
C ASP A 181 -32.41 -43.19 -19.09
N LYS A 182 -31.97 -43.09 -20.36
CA LYS A 182 -30.55 -42.99 -20.71
C LYS A 182 -30.28 -41.78 -21.58
N TRP A 183 -29.18 -41.08 -21.30
CA TRP A 183 -28.73 -39.99 -22.15
C TRP A 183 -28.15 -40.54 -23.45
N GLY A 184 -28.55 -39.97 -24.58
CA GLY A 184 -28.00 -40.19 -25.91
C GLY A 184 -27.35 -38.93 -26.46
N PHE A 185 -26.37 -39.11 -27.35
CA PHE A 185 -25.68 -38.05 -28.08
C PHE A 185 -26.00 -38.16 -29.57
N ASP A 186 -26.47 -37.08 -30.18
CA ASP A 186 -26.95 -37.03 -31.57
C ASP A 186 -25.97 -36.27 -32.49
N GLY A 187 -24.67 -36.41 -32.22
CA GLY A 187 -23.62 -35.74 -32.99
C GLY A 187 -23.57 -34.23 -32.77
N ILE A 188 -22.69 -33.56 -33.52
CA ILE A 188 -22.51 -32.12 -33.49
C ILE A 188 -23.42 -31.47 -34.55
N TYR A 189 -24.02 -30.32 -34.24
CA TYR A 189 -24.73 -29.55 -35.27
C TYR A 189 -23.77 -29.17 -36.41
N THR A 190 -24.19 -29.48 -37.64
CA THR A 190 -23.38 -29.35 -38.87
C THR A 190 -23.03 -27.90 -39.22
N GLU A 191 -23.83 -26.93 -38.77
CA GLU A 191 -23.63 -25.51 -39.02
C GLU A 191 -23.32 -24.75 -37.71
N PRO A 192 -22.03 -24.64 -37.32
CA PRO A 192 -21.64 -23.88 -36.14
C PRO A 192 -21.77 -22.36 -36.37
N GLU A 193 -22.10 -21.63 -35.32
CA GLU A 193 -22.26 -20.18 -35.35
C GLU A 193 -20.88 -19.51 -35.31
N LYS A 194 -20.50 -18.76 -36.35
CA LYS A 194 -19.26 -17.97 -36.37
C LYS A 194 -19.46 -16.63 -35.67
N ILE A 195 -18.93 -16.48 -34.46
CA ILE A 195 -19.05 -15.27 -33.64
C ILE A 195 -17.94 -14.24 -33.86
N VAL A 196 -16.75 -14.68 -34.27
CA VAL A 196 -15.64 -13.79 -34.65
C VAL A 196 -15.12 -14.19 -36.01
N LYS A 197 -15.02 -13.20 -36.91
CA LYS A 197 -14.64 -13.41 -38.31
C LYS A 197 -13.15 -13.58 -38.56
N VAL A 198 -12.30 -12.86 -37.82
CA VAL A 198 -10.82 -12.88 -37.80
C VAL A 198 -10.37 -12.27 -36.48
N PHE A 199 -9.37 -12.86 -35.84
CA PHE A 199 -8.72 -12.33 -34.63
C PHE A 199 -7.22 -12.62 -34.66
N SER A 200 -6.41 -11.77 -34.02
CA SER A 200 -4.95 -11.95 -33.88
C SER A 200 -4.53 -12.47 -32.51
N TRP A 201 -5.38 -12.32 -31.50
CA TRP A 201 -5.14 -12.82 -30.15
C TRP A 201 -6.46 -13.10 -29.45
N ALA A 202 -6.53 -14.15 -28.63
CA ALA A 202 -7.69 -14.45 -27.80
C ALA A 202 -7.30 -15.11 -26.47
N GLN A 203 -8.08 -14.86 -25.42
CA GLN A 203 -7.98 -15.50 -24.11
C GLN A 203 -9.37 -15.82 -23.56
N TRP A 204 -9.50 -17.01 -22.97
CA TRP A 204 -10.71 -17.43 -22.25
C TRP A 204 -10.55 -17.31 -20.74
N ASP A 205 -11.49 -16.62 -20.09
CA ASP A 205 -11.67 -16.62 -18.64
C ASP A 205 -12.76 -17.63 -18.27
N CYS A 206 -12.34 -18.77 -17.72
CA CYS A 206 -13.25 -19.84 -17.33
C CYS A 206 -14.12 -19.51 -16.10
N VAL A 207 -13.68 -18.60 -15.22
CA VAL A 207 -14.40 -18.25 -13.99
C VAL A 207 -15.61 -17.39 -14.33
N ASN A 208 -15.36 -16.30 -15.05
CA ASN A 208 -16.40 -15.34 -15.43
C ASN A 208 -17.09 -15.69 -16.76
N GLN A 209 -16.59 -16.70 -17.49
CA GLN A 209 -17.05 -17.09 -18.84
C GLN A 209 -17.03 -15.91 -19.81
N VAL A 210 -15.87 -15.29 -19.90
CA VAL A 210 -15.61 -14.15 -20.78
C VAL A 210 -14.57 -14.56 -21.81
N LEU A 211 -14.86 -14.26 -23.06
CA LEU A 211 -13.89 -14.34 -24.14
C LEU A 211 -13.35 -12.94 -24.44
N TYR A 212 -12.06 -12.75 -24.27
CA TYR A 212 -11.34 -11.57 -24.72
C TYR A 212 -10.66 -11.85 -26.05
N TYR A 213 -10.73 -10.94 -27.01
CA TYR A 213 -10.05 -11.11 -28.31
C TYR A 213 -9.68 -9.79 -28.96
N ILE A 214 -8.61 -9.81 -29.74
CA ILE A 214 -8.13 -8.67 -30.53
C ILE A 214 -8.47 -8.91 -31.99
N HIS A 215 -9.06 -7.90 -32.61
CA HIS A 215 -9.42 -7.87 -34.02
C HIS A 215 -9.18 -6.48 -34.58
N TYR A 216 -9.08 -6.39 -35.90
CA TYR A 216 -8.78 -5.13 -36.58
C TYR A 216 -10.07 -4.53 -37.14
N ARG A 217 -10.35 -3.27 -36.77
CA ARG A 217 -11.47 -2.49 -37.32
C ARG A 217 -10.93 -1.30 -38.09
N GLN A 218 -11.70 -0.82 -39.06
CA GLN A 218 -11.42 0.48 -39.68
C GLN A 218 -11.55 1.57 -38.60
N SER A 219 -10.65 2.56 -38.63
CA SER A 219 -10.69 3.67 -37.69
C SER A 219 -12.04 4.40 -37.78
N SER A 220 -12.82 4.35 -36.70
CA SER A 220 -13.99 5.23 -36.55
C SER A 220 -13.49 6.64 -36.23
N GLN A 221 -13.91 7.65 -36.99
CA GLN A 221 -13.53 9.05 -36.74
C GLN A 221 -13.86 9.44 -35.29
N SER A 222 -12.83 9.68 -34.49
CA SER A 222 -12.93 10.27 -33.15
C SER A 222 -13.20 11.76 -33.32
N PHE A 223 -14.23 12.29 -32.65
CA PHE A 223 -14.54 13.74 -32.62
C PHE A 223 -13.76 14.49 -31.53
N ALA A 224 -12.74 13.88 -30.92
CA ALA A 224 -11.94 14.51 -29.88
C ALA A 224 -10.99 15.57 -30.48
N GLU A 225 -11.07 16.81 -29.97
CA GLU A 225 -10.13 17.88 -30.32
C GLU A 225 -8.70 17.48 -29.90
N GLY A 226 -7.83 17.16 -30.87
CA GLY A 226 -6.40 16.99 -30.66
C GLY A 226 -5.72 15.77 -31.31
N GLU A 227 -6.46 14.81 -31.86
CA GLU A 227 -5.85 13.70 -32.62
C GLU A 227 -5.57 14.12 -34.08
N GLU A 228 -4.31 13.96 -34.52
CA GLU A 228 -3.97 14.05 -35.94
C GLU A 228 -4.76 12.99 -36.71
N VAL A 229 -5.40 13.42 -37.80
CA VAL A 229 -6.20 12.56 -38.67
C VAL A 229 -5.29 11.52 -39.32
N LYS A 230 -5.14 10.35 -38.69
CA LYS A 230 -4.54 9.17 -39.33
C LYS A 230 -5.39 8.82 -40.55
N SER A 231 -4.71 8.50 -41.65
CA SER A 231 -5.37 8.22 -42.93
C SER A 231 -6.47 7.16 -42.79
N PRO A 232 -7.61 7.27 -43.50
CA PRO A 232 -8.78 6.39 -43.36
C PRO A 232 -8.55 4.92 -43.80
N SER A 233 -7.32 4.54 -44.14
CA SER A 233 -6.94 3.19 -44.59
C SER A 233 -6.27 2.33 -43.52
N GLU A 234 -5.86 2.88 -42.38
CA GLU A 234 -5.18 2.10 -41.32
C GLU A 234 -6.21 1.41 -40.40
N MET A 235 -6.17 0.08 -40.36
CA MET A 235 -6.98 -0.70 -39.42
C MET A 235 -6.38 -0.58 -38.01
N THR A 236 -7.21 -0.30 -37.00
CA THR A 236 -6.79 -0.20 -35.61
C THR A 236 -7.06 -1.51 -34.87
N PRO A 237 -6.09 -2.06 -34.13
CA PRO A 237 -6.33 -3.21 -33.28
C PRO A 237 -7.27 -2.81 -32.14
N THR A 238 -8.34 -3.57 -31.96
CA THR A 238 -9.36 -3.34 -30.93
C THR A 238 -9.52 -4.59 -30.09
N LEU A 239 -9.37 -4.45 -28.77
CA LEU A 239 -9.69 -5.47 -27.79
C LEU A 239 -11.20 -5.46 -27.50
N SER A 240 -11.85 -6.59 -27.69
CA SER A 240 -13.27 -6.79 -27.40
C SER A 240 -13.46 -7.90 -26.36
N ALA A 241 -14.54 -7.83 -25.59
CA ALA A 241 -14.93 -8.89 -24.67
C ALA A 241 -16.37 -9.36 -24.91
N PHE A 242 -16.57 -10.68 -25.04
CA PHE A 242 -17.88 -11.33 -25.05
C PHE A 242 -18.18 -11.95 -23.69
N GLN A 243 -19.30 -11.55 -23.10
CA GLN A 243 -19.85 -12.21 -21.92
C GLN A 243 -20.79 -13.33 -22.35
N PHE A 244 -20.51 -14.55 -21.93
CA PHE A 244 -21.40 -15.70 -22.15
C PHE A 244 -22.37 -15.85 -20.97
N HIS A 245 -23.60 -16.23 -21.31
CA HIS A 245 -24.69 -16.45 -20.36
C HIS A 245 -25.24 -17.86 -20.49
N ALA A 246 -25.83 -18.39 -19.42
CA ALA A 246 -26.38 -19.73 -19.40
C ALA A 246 -27.55 -19.91 -20.38
N ASP A 247 -28.56 -19.05 -20.28
CA ASP A 247 -29.83 -19.15 -21.01
C ASP A 247 -30.06 -18.00 -22.00
N LEU A 248 -29.13 -17.03 -22.03
CA LEU A 248 -29.26 -15.80 -22.80
C LEU A 248 -28.18 -15.76 -23.89
N PRO A 249 -28.42 -15.01 -24.99
CA PRO A 249 -27.40 -14.80 -26.00
C PRO A 249 -26.17 -14.12 -25.41
N HIS A 250 -25.00 -14.37 -26.00
CA HIS A 250 -23.78 -13.68 -25.63
C HIS A 250 -23.90 -12.18 -25.99
N GLU A 251 -23.18 -11.33 -25.26
CA GLU A 251 -23.17 -9.87 -25.48
C GLU A 251 -21.74 -9.32 -25.52
N THR A 252 -21.48 -8.31 -26.35
CA THR A 252 -20.20 -7.58 -26.35
C THR A 252 -20.23 -6.50 -25.27
N VAL A 253 -19.46 -6.67 -24.20
CA VAL A 253 -19.48 -5.79 -23.02
C VAL A 253 -18.37 -4.74 -23.00
N LEU A 254 -17.30 -4.98 -23.75
CA LEU A 254 -16.11 -4.13 -23.79
C LEU A 254 -15.62 -3.96 -25.23
N ASN A 255 -15.23 -2.74 -25.61
CA ASN A 255 -14.40 -2.46 -26.78
C ASN A 255 -13.38 -1.38 -26.45
N ILE A 256 -12.10 -1.65 -26.69
CA ILE A 256 -10.99 -0.71 -26.45
C ILE A 256 -10.03 -0.74 -27.64
N PRO A 257 -9.79 0.39 -28.32
CA PRO A 257 -8.71 0.46 -29.29
C PRO A 257 -7.37 0.39 -28.55
N LEU A 258 -6.47 -0.45 -29.06
CA LEU A 258 -5.12 -0.63 -28.54
C LEU A 258 -4.11 0.10 -29.42
N SER A 259 -3.05 0.60 -28.80
CA SER A 259 -1.85 1.07 -29.51
C SER A 259 -0.80 -0.04 -29.44
N LEU A 260 -0.91 -1.02 -30.32
CA LEU A 260 0.10 -2.07 -30.45
C LEU A 260 1.22 -1.61 -31.40
N PRO A 261 2.47 -2.06 -31.22
CA PRO A 261 3.52 -1.89 -32.23
C PRO A 261 3.00 -2.37 -33.59
N HIS A 262 3.42 -1.73 -34.69
CA HIS A 262 2.90 -2.00 -36.04
C HIS A 262 3.04 -3.49 -36.44
N VAL A 263 2.06 -4.32 -36.08
CA VAL A 263 1.88 -5.66 -36.62
C VAL A 263 1.18 -5.44 -37.96
N SER A 264 1.89 -5.71 -39.06
CA SER A 264 1.42 -5.58 -40.43
C SER A 264 0.03 -6.21 -40.57
N SER A 265 -1.00 -5.40 -40.75
CA SER A 265 -2.41 -5.84 -40.72
C SER A 265 -2.86 -6.59 -41.99
N SER A 266 -1.95 -6.96 -42.89
CA SER A 266 -2.29 -7.60 -44.16
C SER A 266 -1.08 -8.26 -44.82
N GLY A 267 -1.03 -9.59 -44.82
CA GLY A 267 -0.13 -10.37 -45.68
C GLY A 267 0.22 -11.74 -45.09
N GLU A 268 0.51 -12.70 -45.97
CA GLU A 268 1.01 -14.05 -45.66
C GLU A 268 2.36 -14.08 -44.89
N GLY A 269 2.88 -12.91 -44.49
CA GLY A 269 4.06 -12.75 -43.62
C GLY A 269 3.79 -12.06 -42.27
N ALA A 270 2.53 -11.89 -41.84
CA ALA A 270 2.19 -11.25 -40.57
C ALA A 270 2.27 -12.18 -39.35
N ALA A 271 2.24 -13.50 -39.56
CA ALA A 271 2.32 -14.50 -38.50
C ALA A 271 3.69 -15.18 -38.51
N CYS A 272 4.37 -15.22 -37.36
CA CYS A 272 5.64 -15.94 -37.26
C CYS A 272 5.46 -17.48 -37.33
N GLY A 273 4.22 -17.97 -37.22
CA GLY A 273 3.88 -19.40 -37.29
C GLY A 273 4.30 -20.24 -36.09
N ALA A 274 5.04 -19.64 -35.14
CA ALA A 274 5.43 -20.26 -33.88
C ALA A 274 4.35 -20.03 -32.82
N TYR A 275 3.83 -21.13 -32.28
CA TYR A 275 2.77 -21.16 -31.27
C TYR A 275 3.28 -21.77 -29.98
N GLU A 276 2.95 -21.14 -28.86
CA GLU A 276 3.05 -21.74 -27.53
C GLU A 276 1.71 -22.45 -27.24
N ASP A 277 1.75 -23.75 -26.97
CA ASP A 277 0.56 -24.59 -26.75
C ASP A 277 0.12 -24.53 -25.27
N ASP A 278 -0.04 -23.33 -24.72
CA ASP A 278 -0.42 -23.10 -23.33
C ASP A 278 -1.92 -23.40 -23.11
N PRO A 279 -2.28 -24.40 -22.30
CA PRO A 279 -3.68 -24.73 -22.05
C PRO A 279 -4.29 -23.87 -20.92
N ILE A 280 -3.47 -23.23 -20.08
CA ILE A 280 -3.90 -22.46 -18.91
C ILE A 280 -2.98 -21.23 -18.74
N PRO A 281 -3.54 -20.00 -18.68
CA PRO A 281 -4.89 -19.69 -19.13
C PRO A 281 -4.99 -20.02 -20.62
N LEU A 282 -6.16 -20.45 -21.09
CA LEU A 282 -6.32 -20.78 -22.49
C LEU A 282 -6.14 -19.52 -23.35
N ARG A 283 -5.04 -19.48 -24.11
CA ARG A 283 -4.67 -18.37 -24.99
C ARG A 283 -4.40 -18.89 -26.40
N VAL A 284 -4.78 -18.10 -27.40
CA VAL A 284 -4.51 -18.39 -28.81
C VAL A 284 -3.85 -17.16 -29.42
N HIS A 285 -2.55 -17.28 -29.69
CA HIS A 285 -1.69 -16.21 -30.19
C HIS A 285 -0.43 -16.80 -30.79
N ASP A 286 0.25 -16.04 -31.64
CA ASP A 286 1.60 -16.38 -32.08
C ASP A 286 2.66 -15.58 -31.28
N CYS A 287 3.92 -15.80 -31.61
CA CYS A 287 5.05 -15.13 -30.95
C CYS A 287 5.13 -13.60 -31.14
N SER A 288 4.23 -12.98 -31.92
CA SER A 288 4.25 -11.53 -32.18
C SER A 288 3.62 -10.70 -31.07
N LEU A 289 2.72 -11.29 -30.26
CA LEU A 289 1.95 -10.56 -29.24
C LEU A 289 1.70 -11.43 -28.01
N ASP A 290 2.52 -11.26 -26.97
CA ASP A 290 2.27 -11.87 -25.67
C ASP A 290 1.52 -10.90 -24.75
N LEU A 291 0.21 -11.11 -24.71
CA LEU A 291 -0.74 -10.34 -23.91
C LEU A 291 -1.47 -11.29 -22.96
N GLN A 292 -1.70 -10.82 -21.74
CA GLN A 292 -2.48 -11.50 -20.71
C GLN A 292 -3.50 -10.53 -20.12
N ILE A 293 -4.72 -11.03 -19.92
CA ILE A 293 -5.77 -10.28 -19.24
C ILE A 293 -6.00 -10.90 -17.88
N VAL A 294 -5.94 -10.04 -16.86
CA VAL A 294 -6.19 -10.42 -15.47
C VAL A 294 -7.45 -9.69 -15.02
N CYS A 295 -8.44 -10.48 -14.57
CA CYS A 295 -9.77 -10.00 -14.26
C CYS A 295 -10.27 -10.65 -12.97
N ASP A 296 -11.06 -9.92 -12.19
CA ASP A 296 -11.74 -10.45 -11.00
C ASP A 296 -13.13 -9.86 -10.80
N GLN A 297 -13.99 -10.60 -10.10
CA GLN A 297 -15.39 -10.29 -9.77
C GLN A 297 -15.58 -8.94 -9.08
N ARG A 298 -14.52 -8.39 -8.49
CA ARG A 298 -14.53 -7.07 -7.85
C ARG A 298 -14.57 -5.90 -8.84
N GLY A 299 -14.37 -6.16 -10.15
CA GLY A 299 -14.33 -5.13 -11.19
C GLY A 299 -12.93 -4.64 -11.53
N ILE A 300 -11.90 -5.42 -11.17
CA ILE A 300 -10.51 -5.18 -11.57
C ILE A 300 -10.32 -5.78 -12.96
N LEU A 301 -9.76 -4.99 -13.88
CA LEU A 301 -9.42 -5.45 -15.22
C LEU A 301 -8.07 -4.86 -15.66
N CYS A 302 -7.06 -5.73 -15.68
CA CYS A 302 -5.70 -5.39 -16.06
C CYS A 302 -5.37 -6.01 -17.43
N ILE A 303 -4.91 -5.20 -18.37
CA ILE A 303 -4.37 -5.66 -19.66
C ILE A 303 -2.85 -5.59 -19.56
N CYS A 304 -2.20 -6.73 -19.56
CA CYS A 304 -0.77 -6.87 -19.36
C CYS A 304 -0.12 -7.29 -20.67
N HIS A 305 0.83 -6.48 -21.17
CA HIS A 305 1.55 -6.75 -22.41
C HIS A 305 3.04 -6.51 -22.20
N HIS A 306 3.88 -7.45 -22.64
CA HIS A 306 5.34 -7.29 -22.57
C HIS A 306 5.96 -7.35 -23.96
N TYR A 307 7.08 -6.64 -24.13
CA TYR A 307 7.74 -6.47 -25.41
C TYR A 307 9.24 -6.17 -25.23
N LEU A 308 10.01 -6.51 -26.26
CA LEU A 308 11.44 -6.24 -26.35
C LEU A 308 11.69 -5.16 -27.40
N TYR A 309 12.57 -4.21 -27.10
CA TYR A 309 13.00 -3.22 -28.09
C TYR A 309 14.45 -2.80 -27.85
N LYS A 310 15.09 -2.31 -28.91
CA LYS A 310 16.40 -1.66 -28.81
C LYS A 310 16.22 -0.15 -28.71
N PRO A 311 16.99 0.55 -27.85
CA PRO A 311 17.12 1.99 -27.94
C PRO A 311 17.58 2.34 -29.36
N LEU A 312 16.96 3.36 -29.99
CA LEU A 312 17.49 3.89 -31.24
C LEU A 312 18.82 4.56 -30.93
N ASP A 313 19.91 4.07 -31.53
CA ASP A 313 21.15 4.84 -31.54
C ASP A 313 20.89 6.13 -32.34
N ASP A 314 21.31 7.29 -31.81
CA ASP A 314 21.17 8.61 -32.46
C ASP A 314 21.85 8.70 -33.85
N SER A 315 22.51 7.63 -34.32
CA SER A 315 22.94 7.47 -35.70
C SER A 315 21.80 6.95 -36.56
N THR A 316 21.21 7.86 -37.33
CA THR A 316 20.22 7.63 -38.39
C THR A 316 20.67 6.60 -39.43
N THR A 317 20.57 5.28 -39.17
CA THR A 317 20.40 4.21 -40.17
C THR A 317 20.40 2.83 -39.49
N SER A 318 19.26 2.14 -39.43
CA SER A 318 19.18 0.66 -39.49
C SER A 318 17.73 0.17 -39.31
N LEU A 319 16.86 0.49 -40.27
CA LEU A 319 15.63 -0.28 -40.51
C LEU A 319 15.94 -1.45 -41.46
N VAL A 320 16.79 -2.38 -41.04
CA VAL A 320 16.87 -3.73 -41.63
C VAL A 320 17.34 -4.68 -40.53
N LEU A 321 16.42 -5.49 -40.01
CA LEU A 321 16.72 -6.64 -39.16
C LEU A 321 17.27 -7.74 -40.07
N GLU A 322 18.57 -7.75 -40.33
CA GLU A 322 19.26 -8.90 -40.92
C GLU A 322 20.18 -9.55 -39.88
N ASP A 323 20.03 -10.88 -39.79
CA ASP A 323 20.80 -11.80 -38.95
C ASP A 323 22.30 -11.53 -39.06
N SER A 324 22.86 -10.86 -38.06
CA SER A 324 24.30 -10.68 -37.93
C SER A 324 24.72 -10.92 -36.49
N ALA A 325 25.90 -11.54 -36.35
CA ALA A 325 26.48 -11.99 -35.10
C ALA A 325 26.66 -10.89 -34.03
N ASP A 326 26.50 -9.61 -34.43
CA ASP A 326 26.59 -8.41 -33.59
C ASP A 326 25.36 -8.21 -32.66
N LEU A 327 24.27 -8.96 -32.86
CA LEU A 327 23.11 -8.99 -31.94
C LEU A 327 23.41 -9.66 -30.59
N LYS A 328 24.49 -10.45 -30.49
CA LYS A 328 24.81 -11.19 -29.25
C LYS A 328 25.44 -10.32 -28.16
N ASP A 329 26.05 -9.19 -28.53
CA ASP A 329 26.78 -8.31 -27.60
C ASP A 329 26.07 -6.98 -27.28
N SER A 330 24.93 -6.68 -27.92
CA SER A 330 24.15 -5.47 -27.65
C SER A 330 22.99 -5.72 -26.68
N GLY A 331 22.88 -4.90 -25.63
CA GLY A 331 21.77 -4.94 -24.68
C GLY A 331 20.43 -4.61 -25.33
N VAL A 332 19.35 -5.22 -24.84
CA VAL A 332 17.96 -4.91 -25.23
C VAL A 332 17.17 -4.44 -24.02
N ASN A 333 16.18 -3.59 -24.26
CA ASN A 333 15.24 -3.17 -23.23
C ASN A 333 14.10 -4.19 -23.16
N PHE A 334 13.91 -4.74 -21.97
CA PHE A 334 12.73 -5.52 -21.64
C PHE A 334 11.69 -4.59 -21.02
N ALA A 335 10.48 -4.54 -21.58
CA ALA A 335 9.43 -3.66 -21.08
C ALA A 335 8.09 -4.36 -21.00
N TYR A 336 7.25 -3.89 -20.08
CA TYR A 336 5.86 -4.30 -19.97
C TYR A 336 4.96 -3.14 -19.57
N SER A 337 3.76 -3.18 -20.10
CA SER A 337 2.72 -2.18 -19.92
C SER A 337 1.51 -2.84 -19.31
N ILE A 338 0.97 -2.22 -18.26
CA ILE A 338 -0.20 -2.71 -17.55
C ILE A 338 -1.27 -1.62 -17.58
N THR A 339 -2.30 -1.82 -18.40
CA THR A 339 -3.46 -0.94 -18.44
C THR A 339 -4.40 -1.29 -17.30
N LEU A 340 -4.54 -0.38 -16.34
CA LEU A 340 -5.46 -0.46 -15.20
C LEU A 340 -6.76 0.25 -15.57
N LEU A 341 -7.70 -0.48 -16.17
CA LEU A 341 -8.92 0.13 -16.70
C LEU A 341 -9.77 0.77 -15.61
N GLN A 342 -9.89 0.11 -14.45
CA GLN A 342 -10.62 0.66 -13.30
C GLN A 342 -10.10 2.02 -12.82
N HIS A 343 -8.83 2.34 -13.10
CA HIS A 343 -8.20 3.62 -12.75
C HIS A 343 -8.04 4.57 -13.94
N GLY A 344 -8.32 4.11 -15.15
CA GLY A 344 -8.10 4.87 -16.39
C GLY A 344 -6.64 5.31 -16.56
N CYS A 345 -5.69 4.41 -16.27
CA CYS A 345 -4.26 4.68 -16.43
C CYS A 345 -3.48 3.46 -16.93
N VAL A 346 -2.28 3.70 -17.45
CA VAL A 346 -1.33 2.67 -17.88
C VAL A 346 -0.04 2.84 -17.09
N VAL A 347 0.47 1.74 -16.55
CA VAL A 347 1.77 1.68 -15.86
C VAL A 347 2.76 1.02 -16.81
N HIS A 348 3.82 1.73 -17.19
CA HIS A 348 4.90 1.22 -18.03
C HIS A 348 6.11 0.93 -17.16
N THR A 349 6.67 -0.27 -17.29
CA THR A 349 7.93 -0.63 -16.63
C THR A 349 8.97 -1.02 -17.67
N VAL A 350 10.18 -0.49 -17.54
CA VAL A 350 11.30 -0.77 -18.45
C VAL A 350 12.51 -1.24 -17.63
N VAL A 351 13.13 -2.32 -18.11
CA VAL A 351 14.39 -2.87 -17.63
C VAL A 351 15.40 -2.74 -18.77
N PRO A 352 16.33 -1.77 -18.69
CA PRO A 352 17.27 -1.51 -19.76
C PRO A 352 18.44 -2.51 -19.76
N ASP A 353 19.11 -2.59 -20.92
CA ASP A 353 20.42 -3.23 -21.11
C ASP A 353 20.51 -4.71 -20.69
N LEU A 354 19.47 -5.50 -20.95
CA LEU A 354 19.51 -6.95 -20.72
C LEU A 354 20.17 -7.69 -21.90
N PRO A 355 20.95 -8.76 -21.65
CA PRO A 355 21.46 -9.63 -22.71
C PRO A 355 20.30 -10.28 -23.48
N TRP A 356 20.38 -10.31 -24.82
CA TRP A 356 19.34 -10.91 -25.68
C TRP A 356 19.01 -12.36 -25.31
N SER A 357 20.03 -13.14 -24.94
CA SER A 357 19.87 -14.54 -24.51
C SER A 357 18.96 -14.70 -23.29
N LEU A 358 19.06 -13.77 -22.34
CA LEU A 358 18.20 -13.70 -21.16
C LEU A 358 16.83 -13.13 -21.53
N ALA A 359 16.80 -11.96 -22.18
CA ALA A 359 15.58 -11.22 -22.49
C ALA A 359 14.56 -12.06 -23.27
N LYS A 360 15.00 -12.84 -24.27
CA LYS A 360 14.11 -13.71 -25.07
C LYS A 360 13.48 -14.87 -24.27
N SER A 361 14.11 -15.26 -23.16
CA SER A 361 13.66 -16.36 -22.30
C SER A 361 12.74 -15.91 -21.17
N LEU A 362 12.67 -14.59 -20.92
CA LEU A 362 11.79 -14.05 -19.89
C LEU A 362 10.33 -14.26 -20.30
N ARG A 363 9.56 -14.82 -19.38
CA ARG A 363 8.11 -14.98 -19.47
C ARG A 363 7.48 -14.40 -18.21
N PRO A 364 7.01 -13.15 -18.26
CA PRO A 364 6.33 -12.54 -17.14
C PRO A 364 5.06 -13.29 -16.81
N SER A 365 4.82 -13.46 -15.52
CA SER A 365 3.55 -14.00 -15.02
C SER A 365 2.84 -12.91 -14.21
N TYR A 366 1.55 -12.78 -14.45
CA TYR A 366 0.70 -11.77 -13.82
C TYR A 366 -0.34 -12.44 -12.95
N THR A 367 -0.47 -12.01 -11.70
CA THR A 367 -1.44 -12.62 -10.77
C THR A 367 -1.95 -11.56 -9.79
N LEU A 368 -3.27 -11.53 -9.58
CA LEU A 368 -3.84 -10.69 -8.54
C LEU A 368 -3.37 -11.21 -7.19
N TYR A 369 -2.93 -10.30 -6.33
CA TYR A 369 -2.42 -10.59 -5.02
C TYR A 369 -3.22 -9.84 -3.98
N ASP A 370 -3.86 -10.63 -3.12
CA ASP A 370 -4.86 -10.17 -2.17
C ASP A 370 -5.89 -9.27 -2.87
N GLU A 371 -6.29 -8.20 -2.20
CA GLU A 371 -7.36 -7.33 -2.65
C GLU A 371 -6.84 -6.06 -3.34
N SER A 372 -5.52 -5.83 -3.39
CA SER A 372 -5.00 -4.50 -3.75
C SER A 372 -3.76 -4.48 -4.61
N HIS A 373 -3.14 -5.62 -4.92
CA HIS A 373 -1.91 -5.64 -5.69
C HIS A 373 -1.98 -6.56 -6.89
N LEU A 374 -1.19 -6.23 -7.91
CA LEU A 374 -0.85 -7.12 -9.00
C LEU A 374 0.60 -7.57 -8.80
N LEU A 375 0.82 -8.87 -8.72
CA LEU A 375 2.15 -9.45 -8.77
C LEU A 375 2.57 -9.64 -10.22
N VAL A 376 3.70 -9.05 -10.56
CA VAL A 376 4.43 -9.29 -11.81
C VAL A 376 5.69 -10.05 -11.44
N ASN A 377 5.70 -11.34 -11.72
CA ASN A 377 6.88 -12.16 -11.51
C ASN A 377 7.65 -12.26 -12.81
N ILE A 378 8.86 -11.69 -12.82
CA ILE A 378 9.79 -11.77 -13.95
C ILE A 378 10.87 -12.78 -13.55
N PRO A 379 10.81 -14.01 -14.10
CA PRO A 379 11.73 -15.06 -13.74
C PRO A 379 13.19 -14.59 -13.81
N MET A 380 14.01 -15.04 -12.86
CA MET A 380 15.45 -14.76 -12.79
C MET A 380 15.84 -13.29 -12.48
N LEU A 381 14.90 -12.34 -12.48
CA LEU A 381 15.17 -10.93 -12.21
C LEU A 381 14.59 -10.47 -10.87
N TYR A 382 13.28 -10.33 -10.79
CA TYR A 382 12.58 -9.79 -9.62
C TYR A 382 11.09 -10.11 -9.64
N THR A 383 10.46 -9.96 -8.47
CA THR A 383 9.01 -9.89 -8.33
C THR A 383 8.62 -8.44 -8.03
N GLN A 384 7.72 -7.87 -8.83
CA GLN A 384 7.17 -6.53 -8.61
C GLN A 384 5.74 -6.62 -8.08
N LEU A 385 5.43 -5.91 -7.00
CA LEU A 385 4.07 -5.68 -6.52
C LEU A 385 3.65 -4.29 -7.00
N ILE A 386 2.58 -4.20 -7.77
CA ILE A 386 2.00 -2.92 -8.21
C ILE A 386 0.70 -2.69 -7.45
N ASP A 387 0.56 -1.51 -6.83
CA ASP A 387 -0.69 -1.09 -6.20
C ASP A 387 -1.78 -0.87 -7.26
N ILE A 388 -2.86 -1.66 -7.17
CA ILE A 388 -4.04 -1.61 -8.03
C ILE A 388 -5.33 -1.47 -7.21
N SER A 389 -5.22 -1.02 -5.97
CA SER A 389 -6.31 -0.89 -4.99
C SER A 389 -7.56 -0.22 -5.58
N LEU A 390 -8.75 -0.72 -5.27
CA LEU A 390 -10.01 -0.06 -5.66
C LEU A 390 -10.37 1.12 -4.75
N HIS A 391 -9.64 1.31 -3.64
CA HIS A 391 -9.98 2.31 -2.61
C HIS A 391 -9.22 3.64 -2.77
N HIS A 392 -8.14 3.63 -3.55
CA HIS A 392 -7.33 4.80 -3.86
C HIS A 392 -6.66 4.63 -5.22
N GLU A 393 -6.09 5.71 -5.75
CA GLU A 393 -5.35 5.66 -7.00
C GLU A 393 -4.04 4.87 -6.85
N PRO A 394 -3.57 4.20 -7.91
CA PRO A 394 -2.26 3.52 -7.95
C PRO A 394 -1.17 4.52 -7.62
N CYS A 395 -0.44 4.28 -6.53
CA CYS A 395 0.50 5.28 -6.01
C CYS A 395 1.96 4.80 -5.97
N CYS A 396 2.18 3.49 -5.83
CA CYS A 396 3.52 2.94 -5.63
C CYS A 396 3.66 1.50 -6.16
N HIS A 397 4.90 1.02 -6.14
CA HIS A 397 5.21 -0.39 -6.39
C HIS A 397 6.39 -0.82 -5.53
N ILE A 398 6.49 -2.12 -5.26
CA ILE A 398 7.60 -2.73 -4.52
C ILE A 398 8.35 -3.66 -5.46
N ILE A 399 9.68 -3.60 -5.48
CA ILE A 399 10.50 -4.58 -6.19
C ILE A 399 11.28 -5.43 -5.19
N ILE A 400 11.08 -6.74 -5.28
CA ILE A 400 11.77 -7.76 -4.49
C ILE A 400 12.73 -8.51 -5.42
N PRO A 401 14.06 -8.37 -5.24
CA PRO A 401 15.03 -9.08 -6.07
C PRO A 401 14.89 -10.59 -5.90
N MET A 402 14.97 -11.33 -7.01
CA MET A 402 14.98 -12.79 -6.98
C MET A 402 16.41 -13.34 -7.15
N GLU A 403 16.70 -14.48 -6.54
CA GLU A 403 17.96 -15.19 -6.78
C GLU A 403 18.07 -15.59 -8.25
N ALA A 404 19.29 -15.53 -8.80
CA ALA A 404 19.54 -15.95 -10.17
C ALA A 404 19.31 -17.46 -10.29
N CYS A 405 18.57 -17.88 -11.31
CA CYS A 405 18.32 -19.29 -11.64
C CYS A 405 18.72 -19.51 -13.11
N ASP A 406 19.14 -20.71 -13.48
CA ASP A 406 19.58 -21.04 -14.84
C ASP A 406 18.40 -21.10 -15.84
N SER A 407 17.19 -21.37 -15.36
CA SER A 407 15.96 -21.33 -16.15
C SER A 407 14.80 -20.81 -15.30
N GLY A 408 13.98 -19.95 -15.91
CA GLY A 408 12.80 -19.37 -15.27
C GLY A 408 11.58 -20.31 -15.37
N PRO A 409 10.76 -20.43 -14.32
CA PRO A 409 9.51 -21.20 -14.39
C PRO A 409 8.51 -20.55 -15.35
N SER A 410 7.71 -21.36 -16.05
CA SER A 410 6.58 -20.88 -16.85
C SER A 410 5.31 -20.94 -16.00
N LEU A 411 5.06 -19.88 -15.24
CA LEU A 411 3.99 -19.87 -14.24
C LEU A 411 2.65 -19.47 -14.84
N ALA A 412 1.64 -20.30 -14.60
CA ALA A 412 0.24 -20.04 -14.94
C ALA A 412 -0.68 -20.11 -13.71
N PRO A 413 -1.77 -19.31 -13.62
CA PRO A 413 -2.72 -19.37 -12.53
C PRO A 413 -3.46 -20.71 -12.49
N LEU A 414 -3.58 -21.29 -11.29
CA LEU A 414 -4.21 -22.59 -11.07
C LEU A 414 -5.36 -22.49 -10.07
N LEU A 415 -6.60 -22.50 -10.57
CA LEU A 415 -7.80 -22.48 -9.73
C LEU A 415 -7.95 -23.76 -8.88
N GLY A 416 -8.47 -23.62 -7.65
CA GLY A 416 -8.81 -24.74 -6.77
C GLY A 416 -7.66 -25.27 -5.90
N TRP A 417 -6.47 -24.66 -5.96
CA TRP A 417 -5.28 -25.07 -5.21
C TRP A 417 -4.87 -24.09 -4.08
N GLY A 418 -5.69 -23.08 -3.81
CA GLY A 418 -5.44 -22.05 -2.80
C GLY A 418 -5.48 -20.65 -3.42
N THR A 419 -5.34 -19.63 -2.59
CA THR A 419 -5.16 -18.23 -3.04
C THR A 419 -3.79 -18.08 -3.70
N ASN A 420 -3.72 -17.38 -4.83
CA ASN A 420 -2.48 -17.07 -5.55
C ASN A 420 -1.65 -18.32 -5.93
N ALA A 421 -2.32 -19.46 -6.15
CA ALA A 421 -1.67 -20.69 -6.58
C ALA A 421 -1.34 -20.61 -8.09
N MET A 422 -0.07 -20.83 -8.41
CA MET A 422 0.45 -20.91 -9.76
C MET A 422 1.00 -22.31 -10.01
N VAL A 423 1.00 -22.76 -11.27
CA VAL A 423 1.65 -23.99 -11.70
C VAL A 423 2.76 -23.64 -12.68
N ASP A 424 3.93 -24.24 -12.49
CA ASP A 424 4.95 -24.25 -13.54
C ASP A 424 4.56 -25.29 -14.59
N LEU A 425 4.22 -24.83 -15.80
CA LEU A 425 3.75 -25.67 -16.89
C LEU A 425 4.80 -26.70 -17.34
N ASN A 426 6.09 -26.44 -17.08
CA ASN A 426 7.18 -27.34 -17.46
C ASN A 426 7.37 -28.50 -16.46
N THR A 427 7.22 -28.23 -15.17
CA THR A 427 7.52 -29.20 -14.09
C THR A 427 6.27 -29.77 -13.42
N LEU A 428 5.11 -29.13 -13.61
CA LEU A 428 3.86 -29.35 -12.88
C LEU A 428 3.99 -29.11 -11.36
N ASP A 429 4.95 -28.29 -10.95
CA ASP A 429 5.09 -27.84 -9.58
C ASP A 429 4.10 -26.72 -9.29
N VAL A 430 3.31 -26.90 -8.24
CA VAL A 430 2.40 -25.88 -7.72
C VAL A 430 3.17 -25.00 -6.74
N VAL A 431 3.22 -23.71 -7.04
CA VAL A 431 3.85 -22.66 -6.24
C VAL A 431 2.78 -21.68 -5.79
N THR A 432 2.65 -21.49 -4.49
CA THR A 432 1.81 -20.41 -3.95
C THR A 432 2.63 -19.12 -3.93
N MET A 433 2.20 -18.12 -4.69
CA MET A 433 2.82 -16.80 -4.71
C MET A 433 2.43 -16.06 -3.42
N VAL A 434 3.39 -15.95 -2.49
CA VAL A 434 3.25 -15.24 -1.22
C VAL A 434 4.45 -14.34 -1.03
N VAL A 435 4.17 -13.09 -0.64
CA VAL A 435 5.18 -12.11 -0.29
C VAL A 435 5.42 -12.21 1.20
N ALA A 436 6.55 -12.79 1.60
CA ALA A 436 6.83 -13.01 3.01
C ALA A 436 7.43 -11.76 3.68
N ASP A 437 7.07 -11.52 4.94
CA ASP A 437 7.59 -10.43 5.79
C ASP A 437 9.12 -10.39 5.82
N LYS A 438 9.77 -11.55 5.79
CA LYS A 438 11.23 -11.68 5.75
C LYS A 438 11.83 -11.10 4.47
N ASP A 439 11.14 -11.25 3.35
CA ASP A 439 11.62 -10.82 2.03
C ASP A 439 11.47 -9.30 1.96
N LEU A 440 10.31 -8.76 2.37
CA LEU A 440 10.08 -7.32 2.55
C LEU A 440 11.11 -6.69 3.49
N THR A 441 11.37 -7.33 4.63
CA THR A 441 12.37 -6.87 5.62
C THR A 441 13.77 -6.86 5.02
N SER A 442 14.13 -7.91 4.28
CA SER A 442 15.45 -8.00 3.63
C SER A 442 15.61 -6.90 2.58
N THR A 443 14.62 -6.73 1.70
CA THR A 443 14.57 -5.69 0.66
C THR A 443 14.67 -4.30 1.29
N PHE A 444 13.89 -4.03 2.33
CA PHE A 444 13.92 -2.75 3.04
C PHE A 444 15.29 -2.45 3.67
N LYS A 445 15.99 -3.48 4.19
CA LYS A 445 17.31 -3.34 4.82
C LYS A 445 18.46 -3.27 3.82
N THR A 446 18.25 -3.71 2.58
CA THR A 446 19.25 -3.54 1.50
C THR A 446 19.33 -2.07 1.04
N ASN A 447 20.38 -1.74 0.27
CA ASN A 447 20.59 -0.39 -0.25
C ASN A 447 19.67 -0.10 -1.46
N THR A 448 18.36 -0.23 -1.28
CA THR A 448 17.34 0.11 -2.27
C THR A 448 17.00 1.60 -2.21
N ALA A 449 16.43 2.12 -3.29
CA ALA A 449 15.87 3.46 -3.34
C ALA A 449 14.90 3.72 -2.17
N ILE A 450 14.84 4.97 -1.70
CA ILE A 450 13.94 5.38 -0.61
C ILE A 450 12.48 5.17 -1.01
N GLU A 451 12.16 5.26 -2.30
CA GLU A 451 10.82 5.01 -2.85
C GLU A 451 10.38 3.56 -2.65
N ASN A 452 11.28 2.59 -2.83
CA ASN A 452 10.97 1.17 -2.53
C ASN A 452 10.71 0.97 -1.02
N LYS A 453 11.47 1.66 -0.15
CA LYS A 453 11.26 1.64 1.32
C LYS A 453 9.91 2.26 1.71
N LEU A 454 9.53 3.37 1.09
CA LEU A 454 8.24 4.03 1.30
C LEU A 454 7.09 3.13 0.81
N ALA A 455 7.22 2.48 -0.34
CA ALA A 455 6.23 1.54 -0.86
C ALA A 455 6.05 0.32 0.06
N ILE A 456 7.13 -0.23 0.61
CA ILE A 456 7.06 -1.32 1.61
C ILE A 456 6.30 -0.86 2.85
N LEU A 457 6.61 0.32 3.41
CA LEU A 457 5.87 0.85 4.55
C LEU A 457 4.39 1.09 4.23
N HIS A 458 4.10 1.63 3.05
CA HIS A 458 2.75 1.81 2.57
C HIS A 458 1.96 0.49 2.54
N TYR A 459 2.54 -0.55 1.93
CA TYR A 459 1.96 -1.89 1.88
C TYR A 459 1.69 -2.48 3.26
N LEU A 460 2.69 -2.43 4.16
CA LEU A 460 2.57 -2.97 5.52
C LEU A 460 1.45 -2.27 6.31
N ILE A 461 1.30 -0.96 6.17
CA ILE A 461 0.34 -0.16 6.94
C ILE A 461 -1.06 -0.21 6.34
N GLN A 462 -1.18 0.01 5.02
CA GLN A 462 -2.49 0.18 4.35
C GLN A 462 -3.15 -1.12 3.98
N HIS A 463 -2.38 -2.15 3.62
CA HIS A 463 -2.90 -3.35 3.00
C HIS A 463 -2.76 -4.58 3.89
N GLU A 464 -1.55 -4.90 4.33
CA GLU A 464 -1.32 -6.03 5.24
C GLU A 464 -1.82 -5.73 6.65
N GLY A 465 -1.61 -4.49 7.09
CA GLY A 465 -2.01 -4.04 8.41
C GLY A 465 -1.06 -4.40 9.56
N ASN A 466 0.18 -4.77 9.23
CA ASN A 466 1.25 -5.20 10.12
C ASN A 466 2.03 -4.00 10.67
N MET A 467 1.43 -3.34 11.67
CA MET A 467 1.99 -2.14 12.30
C MET A 467 3.29 -2.44 13.06
N ASP A 468 3.40 -3.63 13.66
CA ASP A 468 4.57 -4.03 14.45
C ASP A 468 5.82 -4.16 13.58
N LEU A 469 5.69 -4.73 12.38
CA LEU A 469 6.78 -4.79 11.41
C LEU A 469 7.15 -3.39 10.91
N ALA A 470 6.16 -2.54 10.61
CA ALA A 470 6.41 -1.15 10.20
C ALA A 470 7.20 -0.37 11.27
N GLU A 471 6.82 -0.48 12.56
CA GLU A 471 7.56 0.10 13.68
C GLU A 471 9.00 -0.46 13.75
N THR A 472 9.16 -1.77 13.60
CA THR A 472 10.47 -2.44 13.62
C THR A 472 11.38 -1.94 12.51
N LEU A 473 10.85 -1.73 11.30
CA LEU A 473 11.60 -1.19 10.16
C LEU A 473 12.01 0.27 10.38
N ILE A 474 11.13 1.09 10.98
CA ILE A 474 11.45 2.47 11.37
C ILE A 474 12.53 2.51 12.45
N SER A 475 12.42 1.65 13.48
CA SER A 475 13.45 1.51 14.51
C SER A 475 14.79 1.09 13.89
N TRP A 476 14.78 0.21 12.88
CA TRP A 476 16.00 -0.17 12.17
C TRP A 476 16.62 1.00 11.39
N MET A 477 15.82 1.79 10.66
CA MET A 477 16.31 3.00 9.97
C MET A 477 16.82 4.07 10.92
N CYS A 478 16.20 4.20 12.10
CA CYS A 478 16.65 5.11 13.14
C CYS A 478 18.12 4.86 13.51
N LEU A 479 18.52 3.59 13.61
CA LEU A 479 19.90 3.18 13.90
C LEU A 479 20.80 3.13 12.65
N ASN A 480 20.21 3.01 11.46
CA ASN A 480 20.94 2.81 10.19
C ASN A 480 20.62 3.91 9.18
N GLN A 481 20.87 5.17 9.54
CA GLN A 481 20.71 6.32 8.65
C GLN A 481 21.83 6.35 7.59
N ARG A 482 21.74 5.45 6.60
CA ARG A 482 22.68 5.37 5.46
C ARG A 482 22.21 6.16 4.25
N ASP A 483 20.92 6.47 4.20
CA ASP A 483 20.30 7.20 3.10
C ASP A 483 20.47 8.72 3.29
N GLY A 484 20.55 9.47 2.18
CA GLY A 484 20.83 10.90 2.18
C GLY A 484 19.90 11.78 3.03
N PHE A 485 20.26 13.06 3.15
CA PHE A 485 19.53 14.03 3.97
C PHE A 485 18.03 14.07 3.64
N GLY A 486 17.17 13.88 4.65
CA GLY A 486 15.70 13.95 4.51
C GLY A 486 14.98 12.62 4.22
N SER A 487 15.69 11.54 3.87
CA SER A 487 15.06 10.24 3.60
C SER A 487 14.29 9.68 4.79
N PHE A 488 14.89 9.74 5.98
CA PHE A 488 14.24 9.28 7.21
C PHE A 488 13.03 10.15 7.60
N GLN A 489 13.06 11.45 7.30
CA GLN A 489 11.92 12.34 7.51
C GLN A 489 10.72 11.91 6.64
N ARG A 490 10.94 11.59 5.36
CA ARG A 490 9.89 11.09 4.46
C ARG A 490 9.26 9.79 4.97
N VAL A 491 10.09 8.88 5.47
CA VAL A 491 9.63 7.61 6.09
C VAL A 491 8.76 7.86 7.31
N MET A 492 9.16 8.78 8.19
CA MET A 492 8.35 9.18 9.34
C MET A 492 7.02 9.81 8.93
N GLN A 493 7.02 10.68 7.92
CA GLN A 493 5.80 11.31 7.41
C GLN A 493 4.83 10.28 6.79
N GLU A 494 5.36 9.32 6.01
CA GLU A 494 4.55 8.23 5.44
C GLU A 494 3.96 7.36 6.55
N TYR A 495 4.73 7.03 7.59
CA TYR A 495 4.20 6.31 8.75
C TYR A 495 3.07 7.09 9.44
N LEU A 496 3.25 8.38 9.69
CA LEU A 496 2.26 9.23 10.37
C LEU A 496 0.93 9.28 9.58
N ILE A 497 0.99 9.57 8.29
CA ILE A 497 -0.20 9.70 7.44
C ILE A 497 -0.82 8.33 7.17
N GLY A 498 0.00 7.34 6.84
CA GLY A 498 -0.44 6.00 6.55
C GLY A 498 -1.17 5.37 7.74
N THR A 499 -0.55 5.43 8.92
CA THR A 499 -1.13 4.88 10.16
C THR A 499 -2.42 5.59 10.52
N THR A 500 -2.45 6.93 10.41
CA THR A 500 -3.66 7.72 10.66
C THR A 500 -4.81 7.25 9.78
N TYR A 501 -4.57 7.08 8.48
CA TYR A 501 -5.59 6.62 7.55
C TYR A 501 -6.05 5.19 7.85
N ALA A 502 -5.12 4.26 8.08
CA ALA A 502 -5.43 2.85 8.35
C ALA A 502 -6.23 2.68 9.65
N VAL A 503 -5.81 3.33 10.74
CA VAL A 503 -6.50 3.31 12.04
C VAL A 503 -7.87 3.96 11.94
N THR A 504 -7.97 5.10 11.25
CA THR A 504 -9.26 5.79 11.03
C THR A 504 -10.22 4.86 10.28
N ARG A 505 -9.79 4.26 9.17
CA ARG A 505 -10.59 3.33 8.35
C ARG A 505 -11.12 2.15 9.17
N ARG A 506 -10.29 1.54 10.03
CA ARG A 506 -10.69 0.40 10.89
C ARG A 506 -11.71 0.78 11.97
N SER A 507 -11.69 2.04 12.42
CA SER A 507 -12.55 2.53 13.51
C SER A 507 -13.91 3.09 13.05
N LEU A 508 -14.10 3.26 11.75
CA LEU A 508 -15.28 3.94 11.18
C LEU A 508 -16.42 2.97 10.85
N PRO A 509 -17.68 3.42 10.95
CA PRO A 509 -18.83 2.66 10.47
C PRO A 509 -18.84 2.61 8.94
N ALA A 510 -19.43 1.54 8.38
CA ALA A 510 -19.49 1.32 6.93
C ALA A 510 -20.11 2.49 6.15
N SER A 511 -21.09 3.20 6.73
CA SER A 511 -21.74 4.37 6.12
C SER A 511 -20.81 5.56 5.92
N ALA A 512 -19.69 5.64 6.65
CA ALA A 512 -18.74 6.74 6.58
C ALA A 512 -17.47 6.41 5.78
N LEU A 513 -17.28 5.15 5.35
CA LEU A 513 -16.07 4.72 4.64
C LEU A 513 -15.90 5.43 3.28
N SER A 514 -17.00 5.78 2.62
CA SER A 514 -16.97 6.53 1.35
C SER A 514 -16.33 7.92 1.47
N LEU A 515 -16.27 8.49 2.68
CA LEU A 515 -15.61 9.77 2.95
C LEU A 515 -14.09 9.65 3.01
N MET A 516 -13.55 8.46 3.29
CA MET A 516 -12.11 8.25 3.42
C MET A 516 -11.34 8.57 2.14
N LYS A 517 -11.97 8.43 0.96
CA LYS A 517 -11.34 8.74 -0.34
C LYS A 517 -10.93 10.21 -0.49
N MET A 518 -11.43 11.12 0.36
CA MET A 518 -11.08 12.54 0.38
C MET A 518 -9.94 12.86 1.34
N LEU A 519 -9.46 11.89 2.11
CA LEU A 519 -8.36 12.08 3.06
C LEU A 519 -7.03 11.58 2.47
N PRO A 520 -5.89 12.13 2.92
CA PRO A 520 -4.58 11.66 2.50
C PRO A 520 -4.31 10.28 3.10
N PHE A 521 -3.85 9.33 2.29
CA PHE A 521 -3.53 7.96 2.72
C PHE A 521 -2.03 7.65 2.61
N THR A 522 -1.32 8.46 1.82
CA THR A 522 0.12 8.40 1.58
C THR A 522 0.65 9.79 1.20
N GLN A 523 1.92 10.06 1.42
CA GLN A 523 2.65 11.16 0.79
C GLN A 523 3.40 10.74 -0.48
N HIS A 524 3.42 9.44 -0.77
CA HIS A 524 4.12 8.86 -1.90
C HIS A 524 3.14 8.53 -3.03
N LEU A 525 2.78 9.54 -3.82
CA LEU A 525 1.78 9.45 -4.90
C LEU A 525 2.39 9.29 -6.30
N LYS A 526 3.60 8.75 -6.42
CA LYS A 526 4.28 8.61 -7.71
C LYS A 526 5.09 7.34 -7.77
N PHE A 527 4.90 6.60 -8.87
CA PHE A 527 5.86 5.63 -9.34
C PHE A 527 7.22 6.29 -9.51
N ALA A 528 8.26 5.58 -9.12
CA ALA A 528 9.62 6.07 -9.16
C ALA A 528 10.58 4.93 -9.47
N ASP A 529 11.69 5.25 -10.12
CA ASP A 529 12.64 4.25 -10.55
C ASP A 529 13.31 3.57 -9.35
N VAL A 530 13.40 2.24 -9.40
CA VAL A 530 13.99 1.45 -8.33
C VAL A 530 15.20 0.71 -8.88
N LYS A 531 16.36 0.99 -8.28
CA LYS A 531 17.59 0.25 -8.58
C LYS A 531 17.57 -1.11 -7.88
N VAL A 532 17.75 -2.17 -8.65
CA VAL A 532 17.83 -3.56 -8.20
C VAL A 532 19.13 -4.15 -8.69
N ARG A 533 20.06 -4.44 -7.77
CA ARG A 533 21.43 -4.86 -8.10
C ARG A 533 22.11 -3.82 -9.02
N ASP A 534 22.52 -4.24 -10.22
CA ASP A 534 23.15 -3.38 -11.22
C ASP A 534 22.15 -2.80 -12.24
N THR A 535 20.88 -3.19 -12.16
CA THR A 535 19.85 -2.79 -13.13
C THR A 535 18.90 -1.75 -12.52
N CYS A 536 18.52 -0.74 -13.31
CA CYS A 536 17.52 0.24 -12.91
C CYS A 536 16.17 -0.15 -13.50
N VAL A 537 15.17 -0.42 -12.66
CA VAL A 537 13.80 -0.65 -13.14
C VAL A 537 13.10 0.70 -13.15
N SER A 538 12.81 1.22 -14.33
CA SER A 538 12.09 2.48 -14.46
C SER A 538 10.59 2.26 -14.60
N VAL A 539 9.80 3.06 -13.89
CA VAL A 539 8.34 2.92 -13.89
C VAL A 539 7.68 4.28 -14.10
N SER A 540 6.88 4.38 -15.15
CA SER A 540 6.08 5.56 -15.46
C SER A 540 4.59 5.23 -15.43
N GLN A 541 3.78 6.25 -15.16
CA GLN A 541 2.32 6.16 -15.18
C GLN A 541 1.76 7.22 -16.11
N GLU A 542 0.93 6.79 -17.04
CA GLU A 542 0.24 7.65 -17.98
C GLU A 542 -1.27 7.54 -17.76
N LYS A 543 -2.00 8.65 -17.84
CA LYS A 543 -3.46 8.58 -17.91
C LYS A 543 -3.86 7.91 -19.21
N LEU A 544 -4.98 7.21 -19.24
CA LEU A 544 -5.55 6.70 -20.47
C LEU A 544 -6.34 7.85 -21.13
N TRP A 545 -5.82 8.44 -22.22
CA TRP A 545 -6.45 9.60 -22.88
C TRP A 545 -7.58 9.23 -23.84
N ASN A 546 -7.92 7.94 -23.95
CA ASN A 546 -8.88 7.47 -24.92
C ASN A 546 -10.33 7.59 -24.42
N SER A 547 -11.05 8.56 -24.97
CA SER A 547 -12.52 8.70 -24.92
C SER A 547 -13.28 7.53 -25.58
N SER A 548 -12.55 6.57 -26.16
CA SER A 548 -13.04 5.45 -26.96
C SER A 548 -13.15 4.12 -26.21
N VAL A 549 -12.83 4.08 -24.91
CA VAL A 549 -13.13 2.90 -24.07
C VAL A 549 -14.64 2.79 -23.90
N VAL A 550 -15.23 1.78 -24.51
CA VAL A 550 -16.68 1.51 -24.40
C VAL A 550 -16.89 0.32 -23.50
N VAL A 551 -17.40 0.58 -22.29
CA VAL A 551 -17.96 -0.42 -21.37
C VAL A 551 -19.47 -0.24 -21.35
N LEU A 552 -20.25 -1.31 -21.57
CA LEU A 552 -21.71 -1.23 -21.53
C LEU A 552 -22.20 -0.78 -20.15
N ALA A 553 -23.12 0.20 -20.13
CA ALA A 553 -23.79 0.59 -18.90
C ALA A 553 -24.73 -0.52 -18.40
N PRO A 554 -24.98 -0.65 -17.08
CA PRO A 554 -25.84 -1.71 -16.54
C PRO A 554 -27.20 -1.82 -17.25
N ARG A 555 -27.82 -0.69 -17.60
CA ARG A 555 -29.12 -0.67 -18.31
C ARG A 555 -29.07 -1.16 -19.77
N GLN A 556 -27.91 -1.13 -20.41
CA GLN A 556 -27.72 -1.57 -21.80
C GLN A 556 -27.42 -3.07 -21.90
N ARG A 557 -27.17 -3.73 -20.76
CA ARG A 557 -26.81 -5.13 -20.72
C ARG A 557 -28.02 -6.04 -20.88
N VAL A 558 -27.79 -7.24 -21.40
CA VAL A 558 -28.76 -8.32 -21.44
C VAL A 558 -29.21 -8.69 -20.01
N CYS A 559 -28.26 -8.71 -19.07
CA CYS A 559 -28.52 -8.92 -17.64
C CYS A 559 -28.48 -7.59 -16.85
N GLN A 560 -29.53 -6.76 -16.98
CA GLN A 560 -29.52 -5.36 -16.50
C GLN A 560 -29.28 -5.15 -14.99
N PHE A 561 -29.62 -6.16 -14.17
CA PHE A 561 -29.54 -6.09 -12.70
C PHE A 561 -28.45 -7.00 -12.12
N ALA A 562 -27.61 -7.60 -12.96
CA ALA A 562 -26.52 -8.44 -12.48
C ALA A 562 -25.41 -7.56 -11.89
N GLU A 563 -25.05 -7.78 -10.63
CA GLU A 563 -23.81 -7.25 -10.06
C GLU A 563 -22.64 -8.18 -10.42
N ASP A 564 -21.96 -7.86 -11.51
CA ASP A 564 -20.76 -8.57 -11.95
C ASP A 564 -19.59 -7.61 -12.21
N VAL A 565 -18.48 -8.16 -12.73
CA VAL A 565 -17.25 -7.45 -13.10
C VAL A 565 -17.55 -6.16 -13.85
N TRP A 566 -18.43 -6.23 -14.85
CA TRP A 566 -18.67 -5.13 -15.79
C TRP A 566 -19.43 -3.98 -15.15
N THR A 567 -20.44 -4.29 -14.34
CA THR A 567 -21.18 -3.24 -13.61
C THR A 567 -20.30 -2.50 -12.59
N ARG A 568 -19.38 -3.22 -11.93
CA ARG A 568 -18.41 -2.64 -10.99
C ARG A 568 -17.34 -1.82 -11.71
N LEU A 569 -16.81 -2.34 -12.82
CA LEU A 569 -15.85 -1.61 -13.66
C LEU A 569 -16.47 -0.33 -14.25
N TRP A 570 -17.72 -0.41 -14.72
CA TRP A 570 -18.46 0.75 -15.21
C TRP A 570 -18.65 1.80 -14.12
N ALA A 571 -18.99 1.38 -12.89
CA ALA A 571 -19.10 2.29 -11.76
C ALA A 571 -17.77 2.97 -11.42
N ALA A 572 -16.66 2.21 -11.39
CA ALA A 572 -15.33 2.75 -11.11
C ALA A 572 -14.88 3.78 -12.17
N LEU A 573 -15.13 3.49 -13.45
CA LEU A 573 -14.79 4.40 -14.57
C LEU A 573 -15.59 5.71 -14.55
N ASN A 574 -16.83 5.69 -14.05
CA ASN A 574 -17.71 6.85 -14.01
C ASN A 574 -17.72 7.54 -12.64
N GLU A 575 -16.95 7.06 -11.65
CA GLU A 575 -16.90 7.68 -10.34
C GLU A 575 -16.12 9.02 -10.41
N PRO A 576 -16.72 10.14 -9.98
CA PRO A 576 -16.03 11.42 -9.98
C PRO A 576 -14.85 11.38 -8.99
N ARG A 577 -13.67 11.80 -9.48
CA ARG A 577 -12.47 11.91 -8.64
C ARG A 577 -12.65 13.05 -7.64
N ALA A 578 -12.72 12.71 -6.36
CA ALA A 578 -12.76 13.70 -5.29
C ALA A 578 -11.35 14.26 -5.03
N ALA A 579 -11.24 15.57 -4.79
CA ALA A 579 -9.98 16.16 -4.37
C ALA A 579 -9.62 15.68 -2.96
N ARG A 580 -8.36 15.30 -2.74
CA ARG A 580 -7.88 14.93 -1.40
C ARG A 580 -7.39 16.13 -0.62
N LEU A 581 -7.63 16.13 0.69
CA LEU A 581 -7.07 17.10 1.62
C LEU A 581 -5.53 17.02 1.58
N GLN A 582 -4.90 18.15 1.27
CA GLN A 582 -3.45 18.28 1.31
C GLN A 582 -3.02 18.69 2.73
N PRO A 583 -2.07 17.97 3.38
CA PRO A 583 -1.56 18.36 4.69
C PRO A 583 -1.04 19.81 4.75
N GLY A 584 -0.50 20.31 3.63
CA GLY A 584 -0.06 21.71 3.51
C GLY A 584 -1.17 22.74 3.72
N ALA A 585 -2.42 22.43 3.34
CA ALA A 585 -3.55 23.33 3.57
C ALA A 585 -3.84 23.53 5.07
N VAL A 586 -3.70 22.46 5.87
CA VAL A 586 -3.84 22.53 7.32
C VAL A 586 -2.69 23.32 7.93
N LEU A 587 -1.47 23.11 7.43
CA LEU A 587 -0.27 23.81 7.89
C LEU A 587 -0.37 25.33 7.69
N ASP A 588 -0.84 25.79 6.54
CA ASP A 588 -0.96 27.22 6.25
C ASP A 588 -1.98 27.90 7.17
N LYS A 589 -3.09 27.23 7.48
CA LYS A 589 -4.08 27.71 8.45
C LYS A 589 -3.53 27.73 9.87
N LEU A 590 -2.77 26.70 10.24
CA LEU A 590 -2.09 26.63 11.54
C LEU A 590 -1.05 27.72 11.70
N ARG A 591 -0.25 28.04 10.67
CA ARG A 591 0.74 29.13 10.74
C ARG A 591 0.09 30.48 11.06
N VAL A 592 -1.07 30.76 10.46
CA VAL A 592 -1.83 31.99 10.75
C VAL A 592 -2.42 31.95 12.17
N SER A 593 -3.03 30.82 12.56
CA SER A 593 -3.67 30.65 13.86
C SER A 593 -2.68 30.66 15.03
N LEU A 594 -1.51 30.03 14.87
CA LEU A 594 -0.43 30.00 15.87
C LEU A 594 0.20 31.36 16.09
N HIS A 595 0.17 32.28 15.12
CA HIS A 595 0.59 33.66 15.34
C HIS A 595 -0.35 34.40 16.31
N CYS A 596 -1.62 33.98 16.37
CA CYS A 596 -2.61 34.49 17.33
C CYS A 596 -2.66 33.66 18.63
N TYR A 597 -1.98 32.52 18.68
CA TYR A 597 -1.90 31.68 19.87
C TYR A 597 -1.01 32.36 20.91
N GLN A 598 -1.63 32.81 22.01
CA GLN A 598 -0.94 33.43 23.14
C GLN A 598 -0.77 32.40 24.28
N PRO A 599 0.36 31.69 24.37
CA PRO A 599 0.60 30.70 25.43
C PRO A 599 0.57 31.31 26.85
N GLU A 600 0.73 32.63 26.97
CA GLU A 600 0.73 33.38 28.23
C GLU A 600 -0.65 33.48 28.87
N ALA A 601 -1.73 33.57 28.09
CA ALA A 601 -3.10 33.58 28.59
C ALA A 601 -3.50 32.21 29.18
N LEU A 602 -2.93 31.14 28.62
CA LEU A 602 -3.20 29.75 28.98
C LEU A 602 -2.35 29.26 30.16
N SER A 603 -1.24 29.95 30.43
CA SER A 603 -0.32 29.69 31.55
C SER A 603 -0.87 30.09 32.93
N ARG A 604 -2.12 30.58 33.00
CA ARG A 604 -2.88 30.78 34.24
C ARG A 604 -3.33 29.45 34.87
N CYS A 605 -3.41 28.39 34.06
CA CYS A 605 -3.57 27.03 34.55
C CYS A 605 -2.18 26.46 34.85
N SER A 606 -2.00 25.88 36.04
CA SER A 606 -0.81 25.13 36.42
C SER A 606 -0.53 24.07 35.36
N THR A 607 0.65 24.08 34.73
CA THR A 607 1.13 22.86 34.06
C THR A 607 1.25 21.79 35.15
N PRO A 608 0.67 20.60 34.97
CA PRO A 608 0.72 19.57 35.99
C PRO A 608 2.19 19.23 36.25
N LEU A 609 2.55 19.30 37.52
CA LEU A 609 3.90 19.28 38.06
C LEU A 609 4.68 18.06 37.53
N SER A 610 5.92 18.28 37.05
CA SER A 610 6.87 17.20 36.81
C SER A 610 7.14 16.41 38.12
N PRO A 611 7.59 15.15 38.06
CA PRO A 611 7.56 14.17 39.17
C PRO A 611 8.43 14.47 40.42
N GLY A 612 9.00 15.67 40.53
CA GLY A 612 9.84 16.07 41.67
C GLY A 612 9.08 16.55 42.91
N ALA A 613 7.74 16.55 42.89
CA ALA A 613 6.91 16.89 44.05
C ALA A 613 6.43 15.61 44.76
N ALA A 614 6.35 15.66 46.10
CA ALA A 614 5.95 14.56 46.96
C ALA A 614 4.69 13.82 46.47
N PRO A 615 4.61 12.49 46.66
CA PRO A 615 3.47 11.70 46.19
C PRO A 615 2.14 12.25 46.74
N PRO A 616 1.05 12.20 45.97
CA PRO A 616 -0.25 12.65 46.44
C PRO A 616 -0.69 11.79 47.63
N PRO A 617 -1.49 12.35 48.55
CA PRO A 617 -2.00 11.59 49.70
C PRO A 617 -2.79 10.37 49.23
N LEU A 618 -2.64 9.26 49.95
CA LEU A 618 -3.22 7.92 49.70
C LEU A 618 -4.76 7.88 49.54
N SER A 619 -5.45 9.01 49.70
CA SER A 619 -6.91 9.13 49.65
C SER A 619 -7.47 9.74 48.35
N ALA A 620 -6.63 10.11 47.37
CA ALA A 620 -7.11 10.56 46.07
C ALA A 620 -7.50 9.36 45.18
N PRO A 621 -8.68 9.35 44.53
CA PRO A 621 -9.11 8.23 43.72
C PRO A 621 -8.16 8.07 42.53
N GLN A 622 -7.42 6.95 42.49
CA GLN A 622 -6.60 6.55 41.35
C GLN A 622 -7.50 6.38 40.12
N ARG A 623 -7.57 7.42 39.28
CA ARG A 623 -8.15 7.30 37.94
C ARG A 623 -7.11 6.64 37.06
N ARG A 624 -7.53 5.54 36.43
CA ARG A 624 -6.72 4.57 35.69
C ARG A 624 -5.84 5.28 34.65
N SER A 625 -4.54 5.35 34.91
CA SER A 625 -3.56 5.36 33.81
C SER A 625 -3.76 4.05 33.06
N SER A 626 -3.87 4.11 31.73
CA SER A 626 -3.86 2.92 30.88
C SER A 626 -2.62 2.07 31.22
N ILE A 627 -2.85 0.95 31.91
CA ILE A 627 -1.84 -0.10 32.12
C ILE A 627 -1.67 -0.77 30.76
N GLY A 628 -0.82 -0.18 29.93
CA GLY A 628 -0.17 -0.85 28.80
C GLY A 628 1.00 -1.68 29.30
N SER A 629 1.49 -2.60 28.48
CA SER A 629 2.69 -3.37 28.78
C SER A 629 3.89 -2.43 29.04
N ALA A 630 4.91 -2.88 29.78
CA ALA A 630 6.12 -2.07 30.02
C ALA A 630 6.84 -1.62 28.72
N GLN A 631 6.46 -2.19 27.56
CA GLN A 631 7.03 -1.91 26.24
C GLN A 631 6.36 -0.72 25.50
N ASP A 632 5.30 -0.12 26.07
CA ASP A 632 4.49 0.94 25.46
C ASP A 632 4.70 2.34 26.06
N LEU A 633 5.76 2.53 26.84
CA LEU A 633 6.00 3.76 27.58
C LEU A 633 6.79 4.79 26.76
N LEU A 634 6.35 6.05 26.78
CA LEU A 634 7.13 7.20 26.29
C LEU A 634 8.23 7.58 27.30
N PRO A 635 9.31 8.27 26.87
CA PRO A 635 10.39 8.77 27.76
C PRO A 635 9.91 9.74 28.85
N PHE A 636 8.72 10.31 28.66
CA PHE A 636 8.09 11.31 29.52
C PHE A 636 6.68 10.87 29.91
N PHE A 637 6.09 11.58 30.87
CA PHE A 637 4.73 11.33 31.34
C PHE A 637 3.73 12.18 30.54
N GLU A 638 2.66 11.55 30.05
CA GLU A 638 1.47 12.26 29.59
C GLU A 638 0.56 12.52 30.81
N LEU A 639 0.08 13.75 30.98
CA LEU A 639 -0.73 14.17 32.12
C LEU A 639 -2.04 14.78 31.60
N ASP A 640 -3.18 14.15 31.87
CA ASP A 640 -4.52 14.52 31.33
C ASP A 640 -5.06 15.89 31.79
N VAL A 641 -4.29 16.71 32.51
CA VAL A 641 -4.76 17.91 33.20
C VAL A 641 -4.11 19.15 32.61
N CYS A 642 -4.44 19.52 31.37
CA CYS A 642 -4.18 20.89 30.92
C CYS A 642 -5.14 21.28 29.80
N THR A 643 -6.19 22.03 30.17
CA THR A 643 -7.06 22.69 29.19
C THR A 643 -6.28 23.82 28.53
N ALA A 644 -6.08 23.73 27.21
CA ALA A 644 -5.39 24.61 26.29
C ALA A 644 -3.87 24.40 26.15
N SER A 645 -3.49 23.26 25.55
CA SER A 645 -2.11 23.01 25.08
C SER A 645 -1.96 23.24 23.57
N LYS A 646 -0.74 23.48 23.08
CA LYS A 646 -0.44 23.56 21.63
C LYS A 646 -0.91 22.31 20.88
N GLN A 647 -0.84 21.15 21.53
CA GLN A 647 -1.35 19.89 21.02
C GLN A 647 -2.86 19.97 20.74
N GLU A 648 -3.67 20.42 21.71
CA GLU A 648 -5.12 20.60 21.52
C GLU A 648 -5.43 21.60 20.42
N HIS A 649 -4.64 22.67 20.28
CA HIS A 649 -4.80 23.64 19.21
C HIS A 649 -4.59 23.01 17.82
N ILE A 650 -3.53 22.21 17.66
CA ILE A 650 -3.25 21.47 16.42
C ILE A 650 -4.35 20.45 16.12
N ILE A 651 -4.83 19.72 17.13
CA ILE A 651 -5.94 18.76 17.00
C ILE A 651 -7.22 19.49 16.55
N ALA A 652 -7.56 20.62 17.16
CA ALA A 652 -8.74 21.41 16.82
C ALA A 652 -8.67 21.96 15.38
N ALA A 653 -7.50 22.42 14.95
CA ALA A 653 -7.29 22.89 13.58
C ALA A 653 -7.45 21.76 12.55
N ASN A 654 -6.85 20.59 12.79
CA ASN A 654 -7.00 19.42 11.94
C ASN A 654 -8.47 18.97 11.86
N LEU A 655 -9.16 18.87 13.00
CA LEU A 655 -10.58 18.50 13.05
C LEU A 655 -11.44 19.47 12.24
N ARG A 656 -11.20 20.77 12.37
CA ARG A 656 -11.91 21.81 11.63
C ARG A 656 -11.65 21.72 10.13
N GLU A 657 -10.40 21.67 9.70
CA GLU A 657 -10.05 21.66 8.28
C GLU A 657 -10.52 20.37 7.59
N VAL A 658 -10.40 19.21 8.25
CA VAL A 658 -10.98 17.96 7.75
C VAL A 658 -12.49 18.08 7.59
N SER A 659 -13.19 18.60 8.60
CA SER A 659 -14.64 18.77 8.55
C SER A 659 -15.07 19.70 7.40
N VAL A 660 -14.41 20.85 7.26
CA VAL A 660 -14.69 21.84 6.21
C VAL A 660 -14.41 21.25 4.82
N HIS A 661 -13.30 20.54 4.65
CA HIS A 661 -12.97 19.89 3.40
C HIS A 661 -14.02 18.85 3.00
N LEU A 662 -14.40 17.95 3.92
CA LEU A 662 -15.41 16.93 3.66
C LEU A 662 -16.77 17.54 3.32
N ILE A 663 -17.21 18.59 4.04
CA ILE A 663 -18.48 19.28 3.73
C ILE A 663 -18.41 19.90 2.33
N ARG A 664 -17.32 20.60 2.00
CA ARG A 664 -17.17 21.27 0.70
C ARG A 664 -17.24 20.30 -0.47
N GLU A 665 -16.51 19.19 -0.39
CA GLU A 665 -16.49 18.18 -1.46
C GLU A 665 -17.83 17.41 -1.54
N CYS A 666 -18.53 17.22 -0.41
CA CYS A 666 -19.87 16.62 -0.41
C CYS A 666 -20.95 17.55 -1.00
N SER A 667 -20.87 18.86 -0.76
CA SER A 667 -21.83 19.84 -1.28
C SER A 667 -21.60 20.19 -2.75
N GLY A 668 -20.38 20.00 -3.27
CA GLY A 668 -20.04 20.27 -4.68
C GLY A 668 -20.53 19.20 -5.68
N GLY A 669 -20.91 18.01 -5.21
CA GLY A 669 -21.44 16.94 -6.04
C GLY A 669 -22.92 17.14 -6.36
N GLY A 670 -23.24 17.69 -7.54
CA GLY A 670 -24.60 17.86 -8.02
C GLY A 670 -25.33 16.51 -8.22
N GLY A 671 -26.00 16.03 -7.16
CA GLY A 671 -26.86 14.84 -7.21
C GLY A 671 -27.40 14.51 -5.83
N GLY A 672 -28.72 14.28 -5.72
CA GLY A 672 -29.51 14.18 -4.47
C GLY A 672 -29.18 13.06 -3.47
N ALA A 673 -27.95 12.52 -3.45
CA ALA A 673 -27.47 11.54 -2.48
C ALA A 673 -26.84 12.15 -1.21
N ALA A 674 -26.69 13.49 -1.14
CA ALA A 674 -25.93 14.19 -0.10
C ALA A 674 -26.54 14.13 1.33
N ARG A 675 -27.84 13.83 1.49
CA ARG A 675 -28.51 13.92 2.81
C ARG A 675 -28.09 12.85 3.83
N GLY A 676 -27.48 11.74 3.39
CA GLY A 676 -26.97 10.69 4.31
C GLY A 676 -25.51 10.88 4.75
N VAL A 677 -24.74 11.67 4.00
CA VAL A 677 -23.28 11.76 4.13
C VAL A 677 -22.84 12.81 5.15
N GLU A 678 -23.64 13.86 5.36
CA GLU A 678 -23.39 14.89 6.39
C GLU A 678 -23.30 14.31 7.81
N SER A 679 -24.05 13.22 8.09
CA SER A 679 -24.03 12.53 9.39
C SER A 679 -22.69 11.82 9.69
N GLY A 680 -21.85 11.56 8.67
CA GLY A 680 -20.56 10.87 8.82
C GLY A 680 -19.37 11.80 9.05
N VAL A 681 -19.48 13.08 8.67
CA VAL A 681 -18.33 14.02 8.65
C VAL A 681 -17.70 14.20 10.02
N HIS A 682 -18.51 14.47 11.06
CA HIS A 682 -18.00 14.66 12.41
C HIS A 682 -17.33 13.40 12.96
N ALA A 683 -17.89 12.22 12.66
CA ALA A 683 -17.30 10.95 13.06
C ALA A 683 -15.93 10.74 12.40
N VAL A 684 -15.82 11.00 11.09
CA VAL A 684 -14.55 10.90 10.34
C VAL A 684 -13.53 11.90 10.88
N ALA A 685 -13.88 13.18 11.03
CA ALA A 685 -12.94 14.20 11.50
C ALA A 685 -12.44 13.93 12.93
N THR A 686 -13.33 13.47 13.81
CA THR A 686 -12.96 13.15 15.21
C THR A 686 -12.06 11.92 15.26
N ARG A 687 -12.39 10.85 14.52
CA ARG A 687 -11.54 9.64 14.45
C ARG A 687 -10.20 9.92 13.80
N TRP A 688 -10.17 10.73 12.75
CA TRP A 688 -8.95 11.18 12.09
C TRP A 688 -8.03 11.92 13.05
N ALA A 689 -8.53 12.94 13.74
CA ALA A 689 -7.71 13.74 14.66
C ALA A 689 -7.19 12.92 15.86
N ALA A 690 -8.00 11.98 16.38
CA ALA A 690 -7.55 11.03 17.39
C ALA A 690 -6.46 10.09 16.86
N ALA A 691 -6.66 9.52 15.66
CA ALA A 691 -5.68 8.64 15.01
C ALA A 691 -4.36 9.35 14.68
N GLN A 692 -4.38 10.65 14.37
CA GLN A 692 -3.16 11.45 14.19
C GLN A 692 -2.32 11.49 15.48
N LEU A 693 -2.96 11.73 16.62
CA LEU A 693 -2.27 11.75 17.91
C LEU A 693 -1.73 10.36 18.29
N ASP A 694 -2.52 9.31 18.08
CA ASP A 694 -2.09 7.94 18.38
C ASP A 694 -0.93 7.50 17.47
N SER A 695 -0.95 7.88 16.19
CA SER A 695 0.16 7.65 15.25
C SER A 695 1.42 8.39 15.68
N SER A 696 1.30 9.64 16.14
CA SER A 696 2.42 10.41 16.69
C SER A 696 3.03 9.75 17.92
N ARG A 697 2.19 9.23 18.84
CA ARG A 697 2.67 8.49 20.02
C ARG A 697 3.39 7.20 19.64
N ALA A 698 2.80 6.41 18.75
CA ALA A 698 3.39 5.17 18.27
C ALA A 698 4.76 5.41 17.61
N LEU A 699 4.86 6.41 16.72
CA LEU A 699 6.12 6.78 16.10
C LEU A 699 7.16 7.22 17.15
N CYS A 700 6.78 8.06 18.12
CA CYS A 700 7.70 8.49 19.17
C CYS A 700 8.25 7.29 19.97
N ARG A 701 7.42 6.28 20.28
CA ARG A 701 7.87 5.02 20.90
C ARG A 701 8.83 4.26 19.99
N ALA A 702 8.48 4.06 18.73
CA ALA A 702 9.30 3.34 17.75
C ALA A 702 10.69 3.97 17.55
N LEU A 703 10.81 5.30 17.72
CA LEU A 703 12.09 6.02 17.64
C LEU A 703 12.90 5.99 18.93
N THR A 704 12.24 6.01 20.09
CA THR A 704 12.91 6.11 21.41
C THR A 704 13.31 4.74 21.97
N ARG A 705 12.56 3.68 21.63
CA ARG A 705 12.84 2.28 21.98
C ARG A 705 14.23 1.80 21.54
N PRO A 706 14.64 1.89 20.25
CA PRO A 706 15.95 1.39 19.81
C PRO A 706 17.13 2.17 20.39
N LEU A 707 16.90 3.42 20.81
CA LEU A 707 17.92 4.27 21.42
C LEU A 707 18.09 4.00 22.93
N ALA A 708 17.39 3.04 23.52
CA ALA A 708 17.30 2.89 24.97
C ALA A 708 16.89 4.21 25.67
N ALA A 709 16.15 5.08 24.98
CA ALA A 709 15.63 6.33 25.50
C ALA A 709 14.30 6.12 26.25
N THR A 710 14.07 4.91 26.77
CA THR A 710 12.94 4.56 27.62
C THR A 710 13.47 3.77 28.82
N PRO A 711 13.30 4.27 30.06
CA PRO A 711 13.81 3.59 31.25
C PRO A 711 13.09 2.25 31.49
N GLN A 712 13.81 1.27 32.05
CA GLN A 712 13.21 0.00 32.49
C GLN A 712 12.20 0.25 33.63
N HIS A 713 11.28 -0.69 33.89
CA HIS A 713 10.09 -0.59 34.78
C HIS A 713 10.30 0.07 36.18
N ASN A 714 11.54 0.26 36.65
CA ASN A 714 11.90 0.86 37.95
C ASN A 714 12.74 2.16 37.87
N GLN A 715 13.00 2.73 36.70
CA GLN A 715 13.81 3.94 36.52
C GLN A 715 12.93 5.20 36.34
N GLN A 716 13.44 6.37 36.76
CA GLN A 716 12.71 7.63 36.64
C GLN A 716 12.59 8.07 35.17
N ARG A 717 11.45 8.67 34.79
CA ARG A 717 11.16 9.23 33.45
C ARG A 717 11.17 10.76 33.48
N GLY A 718 11.25 11.39 32.30
CA GLY A 718 11.21 12.85 32.18
C GLY A 718 12.59 13.50 32.36
N PHE A 719 12.67 14.61 33.09
CA PHE A 719 13.93 15.37 33.21
C PHE A 719 15.03 14.63 33.96
N SER A 720 14.70 13.87 35.01
CA SER A 720 15.71 13.07 35.73
C SER A 720 16.33 11.99 34.85
N PHE A 721 15.55 11.41 33.93
CA PHE A 721 16.08 10.49 32.93
C PHE A 721 17.13 11.15 32.03
N ILE A 722 16.89 12.39 31.60
CA ILE A 722 17.85 13.16 30.79
C ILE A 722 19.12 13.45 31.59
N ASP A 723 19.00 13.73 32.90
CA ASP A 723 20.15 14.02 33.76
C ASP A 723 21.03 12.81 34.04
N GLU A 724 20.47 11.59 33.94
CA GLU A 724 21.19 10.32 34.10
C GLU A 724 21.85 9.83 32.78
N MET A 725 21.52 10.43 31.63
CA MET A 725 22.09 10.03 30.33
C MET A 725 23.55 10.46 30.17
N ASP A 726 24.33 9.62 29.49
CA ASP A 726 25.63 10.03 28.96
C ASP A 726 25.45 11.19 27.93
N PRO A 727 26.33 12.21 27.91
CA PRO A 727 26.20 13.34 26.99
C PRO A 727 26.16 12.96 25.51
N THR A 728 26.89 11.92 25.10
CA THR A 728 26.90 11.45 23.71
C THR A 728 25.58 10.77 23.35
N HIS A 729 25.06 9.96 24.26
CA HIS A 729 23.76 9.31 24.14
C HIS A 729 22.63 10.35 24.07
N ALA A 730 22.63 11.32 24.99
CA ALA A 730 21.66 12.41 25.01
C ALA A 730 21.66 13.21 23.69
N PHE A 731 22.84 13.46 23.10
CA PHE A 731 22.94 14.15 21.81
C PHE A 731 22.36 13.32 20.65
N ILE A 732 22.56 11.99 20.63
CA ILE A 732 21.95 11.11 19.63
C ILE A 732 20.43 11.13 19.75
N VAL A 733 19.90 11.01 20.98
CA VAL A 733 18.45 11.10 21.24
C VAL A 733 17.92 12.46 20.78
N PHE A 734 18.63 13.55 21.08
CA PHE A 734 18.26 14.89 20.61
C PHE A 734 18.15 14.94 19.09
N LYS A 735 19.11 14.39 18.35
CA LYS A 735 19.11 14.42 16.88
C LYS A 735 17.97 13.63 16.25
N VAL A 736 17.61 12.47 16.82
CA VAL A 736 16.46 11.71 16.33
C VAL A 736 15.15 12.43 16.65
N LEU A 737 14.99 12.97 17.87
CA LEU A 737 13.78 13.71 18.24
C LEU A 737 13.63 15.03 17.48
N GLU A 738 14.74 15.66 17.09
CA GLU A 738 14.76 16.81 16.19
C GLU A 738 14.19 16.47 14.81
N GLN A 739 14.62 15.34 14.21
CA GLN A 739 14.07 14.88 12.94
C GLN A 739 12.57 14.51 13.06
N TYR A 740 12.16 13.91 14.18
CA TYR A 740 10.76 13.62 14.47
C TYR A 740 9.92 14.90 14.61
N TYR A 741 10.41 15.90 15.33
CA TYR A 741 9.75 17.20 15.45
C TYR A 741 9.54 17.83 14.07
N LEU A 742 10.59 17.84 13.24
CA LEU A 742 10.52 18.39 11.87
C LEU A 742 9.54 17.60 11.00
N ALA A 743 9.54 16.27 11.10
CA ALA A 743 8.58 15.42 10.38
C ALA A 743 7.14 15.78 10.76
N ALA A 744 6.80 15.82 12.05
CA ALA A 744 5.45 16.11 12.52
C ALA A 744 5.00 17.54 12.22
N ASP A 745 5.86 18.54 12.48
CA ASP A 745 5.56 19.96 12.27
C ASP A 745 5.31 20.28 10.79
N SER A 746 6.10 19.69 9.88
CA SER A 746 5.97 19.91 8.43
C SER A 746 4.67 19.40 7.81
N ILE A 747 3.93 18.53 8.51
CA ILE A 747 2.65 17.97 8.06
C ILE A 747 1.50 18.27 9.03
N ALA A 748 1.70 19.22 9.96
CA ALA A 748 0.71 19.65 10.94
C ALA A 748 0.20 18.54 11.89
N PHE A 749 1.06 17.59 12.25
CA PHE A 749 0.70 16.52 13.19
C PHE A 749 0.88 16.94 14.65
N PRO A 750 -0.05 16.56 15.55
CA PRO A 750 0.08 16.85 16.98
C PRO A 750 1.16 15.96 17.61
N LEU A 751 2.05 16.57 18.40
CA LEU A 751 3.06 15.84 19.18
C LEU A 751 2.45 15.31 20.50
N PRO A 752 2.98 14.21 21.09
CA PRO A 752 2.52 13.70 22.38
C PRO A 752 2.62 14.73 23.50
N GLN A 753 1.77 14.62 24.52
CA GLN A 753 1.75 15.61 25.59
C GLN A 753 3.02 15.50 26.44
N GLY A 754 3.66 16.63 26.75
CA GLY A 754 4.95 16.65 27.46
C GLY A 754 6.18 16.50 26.56
N PHE A 755 6.01 16.16 25.27
CA PHE A 755 7.11 16.09 24.31
C PHE A 755 7.88 17.41 24.22
N SER A 756 7.19 18.55 24.07
CA SER A 756 7.82 19.86 23.93
C SER A 756 8.72 20.22 25.12
N SER A 757 8.28 19.92 26.34
CA SER A 757 9.06 20.15 27.56
C SER A 757 10.29 19.23 27.62
N PHE A 758 10.09 17.93 27.36
CA PHE A 758 11.17 16.95 27.32
C PHE A 758 12.23 17.31 26.27
N PHE A 759 11.80 17.60 25.04
CA PHE A 759 12.67 17.96 23.93
C PHE A 759 13.42 19.27 24.18
N THR A 760 12.76 20.27 24.79
CA THR A 760 13.41 21.54 25.14
C THR A 760 14.47 21.33 26.24
N TYR A 761 14.17 20.58 27.29
CA TYR A 761 15.15 20.30 28.34
C TYR A 761 16.33 19.46 27.82
N LEU A 762 16.06 18.46 26.98
CA LEU A 762 17.10 17.68 26.31
C LEU A 762 18.00 18.56 25.44
N GLY A 763 17.42 19.49 24.68
CA GLY A 763 18.17 20.47 23.90
C GLY A 763 19.04 21.39 24.76
N TYR A 764 18.57 21.79 25.95
CA TYR A 764 19.35 22.61 26.88
C TYR A 764 20.58 21.86 27.41
N ARG A 765 20.45 20.55 27.68
CA ARG A 765 21.54 19.71 28.20
C ARG A 765 22.55 19.31 27.12
N THR A 766 22.13 19.23 25.86
CA THR A 766 22.96 18.70 24.76
C THR A 766 23.57 19.78 23.86
N LEU A 767 22.95 20.94 23.72
CA LEU A 767 23.39 21.98 22.78
C LEU A 767 24.20 23.09 23.45
N PRO A 768 25.13 23.72 22.72
CA PRO A 768 25.70 25.00 23.13
C PRO A 768 24.61 26.05 23.33
N PHE A 769 24.77 26.91 24.35
CA PHE A 769 23.75 27.89 24.72
C PHE A 769 23.32 28.81 23.56
N ASN A 770 24.24 29.23 22.70
CA ASN A 770 23.90 30.05 21.53
C ASN A 770 22.99 29.32 20.54
N SER A 771 23.27 28.04 20.28
CA SER A 771 22.41 27.19 19.45
C SER A 771 21.06 26.99 20.11
N PHE A 772 21.02 26.68 21.41
CA PHE A 772 19.77 26.56 22.16
C PHE A 772 18.88 27.80 22.02
N ILE A 773 19.45 29.00 22.19
CA ILE A 773 18.74 30.27 22.05
C ILE A 773 18.21 30.48 20.62
N GLN A 774 18.92 30.04 19.58
CA GLN A 774 18.40 30.10 18.21
C GLN A 774 17.13 29.26 18.03
N TYR A 775 17.04 28.09 18.66
CA TYR A 775 15.84 27.25 18.60
C TYR A 775 14.68 27.86 19.38
N VAL A 776 14.96 28.53 20.51
CA VAL A 776 13.96 29.32 21.24
C VAL A 776 13.41 30.46 20.37
N HIS A 777 14.29 31.23 19.73
CA HIS A 777 13.87 32.33 18.84
C HIS A 777 13.07 31.86 17.61
N ARG A 778 13.32 30.63 17.15
CA ARG A 778 12.57 30.00 16.04
C ARG A 778 11.29 29.30 16.49
N ASN A 779 10.89 29.43 17.77
CA ASN A 779 9.72 28.78 18.36
C ASN A 779 9.73 27.24 18.27
N VAL A 780 10.91 26.63 18.12
CA VAL A 780 11.09 25.17 18.17
C VAL A 780 11.11 24.71 19.63
N PHE A 781 11.80 25.45 20.48
CA PHE A 781 11.83 25.21 21.92
C PHE A 781 10.83 26.09 22.65
N GLU A 782 9.99 25.45 23.45
CA GLU A 782 9.00 26.12 24.28
C GLU A 782 9.48 26.13 25.72
N LEU A 783 9.82 27.33 26.21
CA LEU A 783 10.23 27.56 27.59
C LEU A 783 9.01 27.51 28.54
N GLN A 784 8.42 26.31 28.67
CA GLN A 784 7.35 26.04 29.62
C GLN A 784 7.85 26.19 31.06
N ILE A 785 6.94 26.41 32.02
CA ILE A 785 7.33 26.79 33.39
C ILE A 785 8.05 25.66 34.13
N ASP A 786 7.70 24.41 33.85
CA ASP A 786 8.38 23.20 34.32
C ASP A 786 9.82 23.13 33.83
N VAL A 787 10.07 23.36 32.53
CA VAL A 787 11.41 23.43 31.94
C VAL A 787 12.21 24.57 32.56
N MET A 788 11.61 25.75 32.69
CA MET A 788 12.26 26.91 33.30
C MET A 788 12.64 26.64 34.75
N LYS A 789 11.75 26.03 35.54
CA LYS A 789 12.05 25.60 36.91
C LYS A 789 13.20 24.60 36.93
N ALA A 790 13.19 23.59 36.08
CA ALA A 790 14.25 22.59 36.01
C ALA A 790 15.62 23.22 35.68
N ILE A 791 15.70 24.10 34.68
CA ILE A 791 16.93 24.81 34.29
C ILE A 791 17.42 25.72 35.43
N ILE A 792 16.50 26.45 36.07
CA ILE A 792 16.84 27.45 37.08
C ILE A 792 17.30 26.80 38.38
N VAL A 793 16.56 25.79 38.86
CA VAL A 793 16.81 25.05 40.11
C VAL A 793 18.03 24.13 39.98
N CYS A 794 18.44 23.76 38.76
CA CYS A 794 19.66 23.00 38.51
C CYS A 794 20.87 23.66 39.21
N LYS A 795 21.52 22.91 40.09
CA LYS A 795 22.67 23.32 40.89
C LYS A 795 23.94 23.35 40.02
N ASP A 796 23.98 24.29 39.09
CA ASP A 796 25.20 24.57 38.35
C ASP A 796 26.07 25.57 39.12
N ASP A 797 27.39 25.29 39.19
CA ASP A 797 28.44 26.11 39.82
C ASP A 797 28.33 27.60 39.46
N ASP A 798 28.73 28.45 40.42
CA ASP A 798 28.64 29.93 40.45
C ASP A 798 29.49 30.66 39.40
N ASN A 799 29.52 30.17 38.17
CA ASN A 799 30.11 30.87 37.05
C ASN A 799 29.19 32.00 36.58
N LYS A 800 29.70 33.24 36.58
CA LYS A 800 28.99 34.45 36.10
C LYS A 800 28.28 34.23 34.76
N ARG A 801 28.95 33.53 33.82
CA ARG A 801 28.39 33.21 32.50
C ARG A 801 27.12 32.36 32.55
N ARG A 802 27.00 31.43 33.50
CA ARG A 802 25.81 30.57 33.65
C ARG A 802 24.63 31.35 34.25
N VAL A 803 24.91 32.28 35.17
CA VAL A 803 23.91 33.20 35.72
C VAL A 803 23.37 34.12 34.62
N ASP A 804 24.25 34.70 33.80
CA ASP A 804 23.87 35.54 32.67
C ASP A 804 23.00 34.78 31.65
N ASN A 805 23.35 33.51 31.37
CA ASN A 805 22.54 32.65 30.50
C ASN A 805 21.12 32.41 31.07
N LYS A 806 21.00 32.11 32.37
CA LYS A 806 19.70 31.91 33.04
C LYS A 806 18.87 33.20 33.03
N LEU A 807 19.49 34.35 33.29
CA LEU A 807 18.83 35.66 33.19
C LEU A 807 18.35 35.97 31.77
N ARG A 808 19.16 35.65 30.76
CA ARG A 808 18.76 35.80 29.35
C ARG A 808 17.55 34.93 29.00
N LEU A 809 17.46 33.70 29.51
CA LEU A 809 16.27 32.87 29.33
C LEU A 809 15.03 33.47 30.01
N ILE A 810 15.20 34.05 31.20
CA ILE A 810 14.11 34.74 31.92
C ILE A 810 13.61 35.96 31.13
N GLN A 811 14.49 36.67 30.42
CA GLN A 811 14.11 37.79 29.55
C GLN A 811 13.32 37.35 28.31
N LEU A 812 13.51 36.10 27.85
CA LEU A 812 12.83 35.57 26.68
C LEU A 812 11.44 34.98 26.99
N VAL A 813 11.12 34.75 28.27
CA VAL A 813 9.80 34.27 28.67
C VAL A 813 8.87 35.43 29.04
N GLY A 814 7.59 35.30 28.72
CA GLY A 814 6.59 36.29 29.12
C GLY A 814 6.55 36.55 30.63
N GLU A 815 6.12 37.75 31.01
CA GLU A 815 6.22 38.32 32.35
C GLU A 815 5.71 37.38 33.47
N GLY A 816 4.54 36.75 33.29
CA GLY A 816 3.98 35.83 34.27
C GLY A 816 4.77 34.51 34.45
N ARG A 817 5.50 34.06 33.42
CA ARG A 817 6.43 32.92 33.54
C ARG A 817 7.74 33.37 34.18
N ALA A 818 8.24 34.55 33.80
CA ALA A 818 9.45 35.15 34.37
C ALA A 818 9.35 35.30 35.90
N ARG A 819 8.24 35.86 36.42
CA ARG A 819 8.04 35.99 37.88
C ARG A 819 8.06 34.66 38.62
N ARG A 820 7.35 33.65 38.10
CA ARG A 820 7.31 32.30 38.69
C ARG A 820 8.66 31.59 38.63
N ALA A 821 9.40 31.79 37.55
CA ALA A 821 10.75 31.28 37.36
C ALA A 821 11.74 31.93 38.36
N LEU A 822 11.67 33.25 38.53
CA LEU A 822 12.46 33.99 39.53
C LEU A 822 12.11 33.59 40.96
N ALA A 823 10.84 33.34 41.26
CA ALA A 823 10.40 32.87 42.57
C ALA A 823 10.96 31.48 42.90
N ALA A 824 11.00 30.58 41.92
CA ALA A 824 11.59 29.27 42.06
C ALA A 824 13.13 29.29 42.18
N TRP A 825 13.79 30.38 41.77
CA TRP A 825 15.24 30.58 41.91
C TRP A 825 15.63 30.98 43.34
N GLY A 826 15.11 30.26 44.33
CA GLY A 826 15.28 30.57 45.75
C GLY A 826 16.75 30.70 46.16
N GLY A 827 17.07 31.77 46.87
CA GLY A 827 18.38 32.01 47.50
C GLY A 827 19.47 32.63 46.63
N ARG A 828 19.25 32.90 45.33
CA ARG A 828 20.25 33.60 44.49
C ARG A 828 20.03 35.13 44.49
N ARG A 829 21.11 35.88 44.71
CA ARG A 829 21.14 37.35 44.74
C ARG A 829 20.43 38.00 43.55
N ALA A 830 20.77 37.59 42.32
CA ALA A 830 20.19 38.20 41.11
C ALA A 830 18.66 38.05 41.05
N ALA A 831 18.14 36.90 41.50
CA ALA A 831 16.70 36.66 41.55
C ALA A 831 16.02 37.45 42.68
N LEU A 832 16.66 37.59 43.85
CA LEU A 832 16.17 38.41 44.96
C LEU A 832 16.04 39.89 44.56
N VAL A 833 17.09 40.46 43.97
CA VAL A 833 17.11 41.87 43.54
C VAL A 833 16.06 42.14 42.45
N LEU A 834 15.92 41.24 41.46
CA LEU A 834 14.92 41.41 40.41
C LEU A 834 13.49 41.29 40.94
N ARG A 835 13.23 40.36 41.87
CA ARG A 835 11.90 40.22 42.50
C ARG A 835 11.56 41.44 43.36
N ALA A 836 12.50 41.95 44.16
CA ALA A 836 12.27 43.16 44.96
C ALA A 836 12.01 44.39 44.07
N ARG A 837 12.72 44.51 42.93
CA ARG A 837 12.49 45.58 41.95
C ARG A 837 11.14 45.47 41.26
N ASP A 838 10.75 44.29 40.82
CA ASP A 838 9.44 44.04 40.20
C ASP A 838 8.30 44.31 41.19
N HIS A 839 8.45 43.85 42.44
CA HIS A 839 7.51 44.11 43.52
C HIS A 839 7.34 45.61 43.79
N ALA A 840 8.45 46.33 43.98
CA ALA A 840 8.39 47.78 44.18
C ALA A 840 7.82 48.51 42.96
N HIS A 841 8.19 48.12 41.74
CA HIS A 841 7.66 48.72 40.52
C HIS A 841 6.14 48.50 40.39
N ALA A 842 5.63 47.31 40.71
CA ALA A 842 4.20 47.00 40.71
C ALA A 842 3.43 47.92 41.67
N LEU A 843 3.94 48.11 42.88
CA LEU A 843 3.33 49.01 43.87
C LEU A 843 3.37 50.49 43.42
N LEU A 844 4.48 50.95 42.87
CA LEU A 844 4.65 52.34 42.42
C LEU A 844 3.80 52.67 41.19
N SER A 845 3.56 51.69 40.32
CA SER A 845 2.74 51.84 39.12
C SER A 845 1.23 51.64 39.38
N GLY A 846 0.83 51.32 40.61
CA GLY A 846 -0.57 51.10 41.00
C GLY A 846 -1.15 49.74 40.55
N GLY A 847 -0.31 48.76 40.20
CA GLY A 847 -0.73 47.39 39.92
C GLY A 847 -1.11 46.64 41.19
N HIS A 848 -2.07 45.71 41.11
CA HIS A 848 -2.43 44.86 42.26
C HIS A 848 -1.32 43.85 42.56
N ALA A 849 -0.77 43.88 43.78
CA ALA A 849 0.07 42.81 44.29
C ALA A 849 -0.77 41.54 44.50
N HIS A 850 -0.31 40.39 44.01
CA HIS A 850 -1.02 39.13 44.23
C HIS A 850 -0.92 38.71 45.72
N PRO A 851 -2.03 38.28 46.36
CA PRO A 851 -1.99 37.81 47.74
C PRO A 851 -1.12 36.56 47.84
N HIS A 852 -0.08 36.62 48.68
CA HIS A 852 0.76 35.47 48.99
C HIS A 852 0.01 34.49 49.90
N GLU A 853 -0.12 33.23 49.46
CA GLU A 853 -0.33 32.12 50.39
C GLU A 853 0.85 32.09 51.35
N HIS A 854 0.58 32.12 52.66
CA HIS A 854 1.57 31.99 53.71
C HIS A 854 2.27 30.62 53.64
N GLU A 855 3.34 30.49 52.86
CA GLU A 855 4.31 29.42 53.12
C GLU A 855 4.96 29.70 54.48
N ARG A 856 4.82 28.73 55.39
CA ARG A 856 5.40 28.78 56.74
C ARG A 856 6.93 28.89 56.62
N HIS A 857 7.44 30.11 56.76
CA HIS A 857 8.87 30.38 56.75
C HIS A 857 9.57 29.80 57.99
N ARG A 858 10.74 29.20 57.77
CA ARG A 858 11.73 28.89 58.82
C ARG A 858 12.17 30.20 59.49
N PRO A 859 12.37 30.22 60.82
CA PRO A 859 12.87 31.40 61.51
C PRO A 859 14.26 31.73 60.96
N VAL A 860 14.43 32.97 60.46
CA VAL A 860 15.74 33.56 60.23
C VAL A 860 16.44 33.59 61.58
N GLY A 861 17.62 32.99 61.65
CA GLY A 861 18.47 33.06 62.83
C GLY A 861 18.78 34.51 63.15
N ASP A 862 18.66 34.84 64.44
CA ASP A 862 18.77 36.15 65.07
C ASP A 862 20.13 36.82 64.76
N SER A 863 20.28 37.35 63.56
CA SER A 863 21.45 38.10 63.10
C SER A 863 20.94 39.45 62.62
N GLY A 864 21.09 40.42 63.52
CA GLY A 864 20.30 41.63 63.55
C GLY A 864 20.44 42.56 62.36
N LEU A 865 19.46 43.47 62.29
CA LEU A 865 19.47 44.80 61.67
C LEU A 865 20.69 45.68 62.00
N ALA A 866 21.74 45.15 62.64
CA ALA A 866 22.95 45.84 63.06
C ALA A 866 24.06 45.88 61.99
N ALA A 867 23.82 45.36 60.78
CA ALA A 867 24.80 45.34 59.69
C ALA A 867 24.71 46.55 58.73
N LEU A 868 23.78 47.50 58.96
CA LEU A 868 23.72 48.75 58.21
C LEU A 868 24.30 49.86 59.09
N PRO A 869 25.30 50.64 58.61
CA PRO A 869 25.89 51.70 59.41
C PRO A 869 24.81 52.73 59.76
N SER A 870 24.36 52.70 61.00
CA SER A 870 23.42 53.65 61.58
C SER A 870 24.15 54.97 61.84
N GLY A 871 24.20 55.81 60.81
CA GLY A 871 24.67 57.19 60.87
C GLY A 871 23.67 58.10 60.17
N GLU A 872 22.81 58.72 60.97
CA GLU A 872 21.88 59.80 60.61
C GLU A 872 20.70 59.45 59.68
N ARG A 873 19.58 60.12 59.96
CA ARG A 873 18.25 59.88 59.40
C ARG A 873 18.24 59.96 57.87
N LEU A 874 17.47 59.05 57.27
CA LEU A 874 17.26 58.80 55.83
C LEU A 874 18.33 57.87 55.25
N SER A 875 18.33 56.60 55.66
CA SER A 875 18.89 55.61 54.74
C SER A 875 18.06 55.66 53.45
N PRO A 876 18.68 55.60 52.26
CA PRO A 876 17.95 55.55 51.01
C PRO A 876 16.90 54.44 50.98
N LEU A 877 17.12 53.37 51.76
CA LEU A 877 16.17 52.29 51.98
C LEU A 877 14.95 52.75 52.79
N ASP A 878 15.12 53.43 53.93
CA ASP A 878 14.01 53.92 54.75
C ASP A 878 13.15 54.91 53.96
N THR A 879 13.79 55.82 53.23
CA THR A 879 13.08 56.79 52.36
C THR A 879 12.31 56.09 51.24
N PHE A 880 12.87 55.01 50.69
CA PHE A 880 12.21 54.20 49.67
C PHE A 880 11.04 53.39 50.23
N LEU A 881 11.18 52.82 51.43
CA LEU A 881 10.09 52.12 52.12
C LEU A 881 8.95 53.08 52.51
N ASP A 882 9.27 54.30 52.96
CA ASP A 882 8.28 55.37 53.20
C ASP A 882 7.52 55.72 51.92
N LEU A 883 8.21 55.77 50.77
CA LEU A 883 7.59 56.05 49.48
C LEU A 883 6.67 54.92 49.01
N LEU A 884 7.04 53.66 49.24
CA LEU A 884 6.21 52.50 48.92
C LEU A 884 4.97 52.41 49.82
N THR A 885 5.11 52.66 51.12
CA THR A 885 3.98 52.66 52.08
C THR A 885 3.02 53.85 51.85
N ALA A 886 3.49 54.94 51.24
CA ALA A 886 2.63 56.03 50.79
C ALA A 886 1.77 55.67 49.56
N LYS A 887 2.11 54.60 48.82
CA LYS A 887 1.46 54.20 47.56
C LYS A 887 0.68 52.89 47.65
N ALA A 888 0.95 52.04 48.63
CA ALA A 888 0.33 50.73 48.80
C ALA A 888 0.01 50.43 50.27
N SER A 889 -0.93 49.53 50.53
CA SER A 889 -1.26 49.12 51.89
C SER A 889 -0.15 48.25 52.49
N LEU A 890 0.00 48.26 53.82
CA LEU A 890 0.98 47.40 54.53
C LEU A 890 0.77 45.90 54.24
N ASN A 891 -0.45 45.49 53.86
CA ASN A 891 -0.78 44.11 53.53
C ASN A 891 -0.29 43.67 52.14
N GLU A 892 0.03 44.62 51.26
CA GLU A 892 0.51 44.38 49.89
C GLU A 892 2.04 44.47 49.79
N LEU A 893 2.72 44.92 50.85
CA LEU A 893 4.15 45.18 50.84
C LEU A 893 4.95 44.06 51.52
N ASP A 894 5.80 43.37 50.77
CA ASP A 894 6.77 42.39 51.29
C ASP A 894 8.07 43.09 51.75
N PHE A 895 8.09 43.53 53.01
CA PHE A 895 9.26 44.14 53.62
C PHE A 895 10.48 43.20 53.63
N ASN A 896 10.26 41.90 53.86
CA ASN A 896 11.35 40.94 54.00
C ASN A 896 12.08 40.75 52.67
N LEU A 897 11.35 40.65 51.56
CA LEU A 897 11.94 40.56 50.23
C LEU A 897 12.82 41.77 49.88
N ILE A 898 12.35 42.98 50.21
CA ILE A 898 13.10 44.22 49.93
C ILE A 898 14.35 44.30 50.81
N ILE A 899 14.24 43.97 52.10
CA ILE A 899 15.37 44.00 53.04
C ILE A 899 16.41 42.93 52.66
N GLU A 900 15.99 41.69 52.42
CA GLU A 900 16.86 40.59 51.99
C GLU A 900 17.58 40.92 50.67
N ALA A 901 16.88 41.47 49.68
CA ALA A 901 17.49 41.90 48.43
C ALA A 901 18.51 43.03 48.63
N THR A 902 18.23 43.96 49.54
CA THR A 902 19.14 45.08 49.84
C THR A 902 20.41 44.58 50.53
N LEU A 903 20.27 43.73 51.55
CA LEU A 903 21.40 43.09 52.24
C LEU A 903 22.23 42.24 51.28
N ALA A 904 21.57 41.43 50.44
CA ALA A 904 22.23 40.64 49.42
C ALA A 904 22.96 41.52 48.38
N SER A 905 22.51 42.75 48.13
CA SER A 905 23.15 43.71 47.22
C SER A 905 24.42 44.31 47.83
N VAL A 906 24.35 44.76 49.09
CA VAL A 906 25.47 45.40 49.82
C VAL A 906 26.63 44.42 50.07
N GLN A 907 26.34 43.13 50.26
CA GLN A 907 27.37 42.10 50.48
C GLN A 907 28.30 41.82 49.26
N GLN A 908 28.00 42.27 48.03
CA GLN A 908 29.00 42.20 46.91
C GLN A 908 30.05 43.28 47.08
N ASP A 909 29.65 44.48 47.47
CA ASP A 909 30.55 45.64 47.44
C ASP A 909 31.62 45.53 48.52
N ALA A 910 31.41 44.67 49.53
CA ALA A 910 32.38 44.34 50.57
C ALA A 910 33.35 43.20 50.20
N ASN A 911 33.06 42.40 49.17
CA ASN A 911 33.85 41.23 48.75
C ASN A 911 34.42 41.37 47.31
N ALA A 912 34.35 42.56 46.72
CA ALA A 912 34.88 42.89 45.39
C ALA A 912 36.26 43.53 45.45
#